data_AF-A0A8H9FUZ4-F1
#
_entry.id   AF-A0A8H9FUZ4-F1
#
_cell.length_a   1.000
_cell.length_b   1.000
_cell.length_c   1.000
_cell.angle_alpha   90.00
_cell.angle_beta   90.00
_cell.angle_gamma   90.00
#
_symmetry.space_group_name_H-M   'P 1'
#
loop_
_entity.id
_entity.type
_entity.pdbx_description
1 polymer ?
#
loop_
_entity_poly.entity_id
_entity_poly.type
_entity_poly.pdbx_seq_one_letter_code
_entity_poly.pdbx_strand_id
1 'polypeptide(L)'
;MVVLLLGGIGTTIGVPAASAAVAPGECATAKALVEQGLPRRAQVVLAGNTPTECADEQASAASAKQLGEVLAATARGHLAKSQAPPAGDDARELAEAEAAATKALTHDKENEDAAAVLRDVKAQGSWTARLRDAWDQFWEDRLAPSVALLATLLAVFAVQLVLARLVALGRGDWTEPRAEPRFWRSLVRVGGTAGMLGGAVMVSVGLAGVSASSSDAWLVPTGRVLAVVAAGVALVAGGASRSRRLIGLTSVSALMGMAIVGALAVDVLWDVLDGSSPWRTPLWIVLSLLTGAVGVWLTAWLLATRLRLDVVVKGEDGSLSTTGVGTVVALLSELGAERTRGIEVPRGADVTALEGAFSTLPDNVVLRTLKGLLVSLGGVTPWTATIEGSATSRSVSIRRNGQAVDSAVIDVAALVPQVADDTTSDPATKTSTVETPKAATPEGGARAAEPDASLRLAAAFILMTLSTKHPKIREGLAGATRWESVGLQYIASADLAKPSDVAQRRAVLASALNRDPGNLSAQLAYRHALDRDSTDRKTLERYRDWLHTFESAEGLTRGLRLRATYTRAVIATNAAFAGGRATGGRAAIEEALDDYRKIANDVAADDPEDHLVEELEDRLQGLDYLVGRRAEKPTPNSPTGMYNVGCALASRRDLEMPSAQADAGKAADDPEAVVWLTRARENPLDRYWYLTDPQLAEFRKRAFFRNAFLPAPNDDFFRVAAVAPVRDLLRAAGIGRPRALAAALPSVVASAAQVDRARAAVLIRLAEVHESLSDYSGTTVLALNEEPARPLRSWAAELLDRFVAHGCTSLTDLGDLGDLGGTDARREFAFLVADDVHASSRPDDELPSEQQGEHWPKNYMKSAVLSRDRLRAALVGWLGTL
;
A
#
# COMPACT_ATOMS: atom_id res chain seq x y z
N MET A 1 -44.28 -24.15 -55.21
CA MET A 1 -45.18 -23.22 -55.91
C MET A 1 -45.12 -23.56 -57.40
N VAL A 2 -45.88 -24.60 -57.80
CA VAL A 2 -47.01 -24.57 -58.77
C VAL A 2 -46.56 -24.30 -60.21
N VAL A 3 -46.79 -25.08 -61.28
CA VAL A 3 -47.13 -26.49 -61.60
C VAL A 3 -47.33 -26.57 -63.14
N LEU A 4 -46.91 -27.68 -63.78
CA LEU A 4 -47.28 -28.32 -65.09
C LEU A 4 -47.18 -27.51 -66.42
N LEU A 5 -46.51 -27.95 -67.50
CA LEU A 5 -46.53 -29.17 -68.36
C LEU A 5 -47.68 -29.29 -69.39
N LEU A 6 -47.22 -29.51 -70.63
CA LEU A 6 -47.74 -30.34 -71.74
C LEU A 6 -48.79 -29.80 -72.72
N GLY A 7 -48.52 -30.06 -74.00
CA GLY A 7 -49.52 -30.24 -75.06
C GLY A 7 -48.99 -29.97 -76.46
N GLY A 8 -48.54 -31.00 -77.18
CA GLY A 8 -48.16 -30.90 -78.60
C GLY A 8 -48.35 -32.22 -79.33
N ILE A 9 -49.60 -32.45 -79.74
CA ILE A 9 -50.09 -33.60 -80.51
C ILE A 9 -49.49 -33.60 -81.92
N GLY A 10 -49.04 -34.77 -82.38
CA GLY A 10 -48.79 -35.03 -83.79
C GLY A 10 -50.06 -35.52 -84.48
N THR A 11 -50.32 -35.02 -85.70
CA THR A 11 -51.03 -35.73 -86.78
C THR A 11 -50.74 -35.05 -88.12
N THR A 12 -50.10 -35.84 -89.01
CA THR A 12 -50.32 -36.01 -90.47
C THR A 12 -50.71 -34.82 -91.35
N ILE A 13 -49.99 -34.65 -92.47
CA ILE A 13 -50.53 -34.68 -93.84
C ILE A 13 -49.38 -35.14 -94.77
N GLY A 14 -49.63 -36.17 -95.57
CA GLY A 14 -48.83 -36.48 -96.76
C GLY A 14 -49.60 -36.05 -97.99
N VAL A 15 -48.91 -35.53 -99.02
CA VAL A 15 -49.36 -35.41 -100.42
C VAL A 15 -48.09 -35.42 -101.31
N PRO A 16 -48.12 -36.05 -102.51
CA PRO A 16 -46.92 -36.63 -103.14
C PRO A 16 -46.23 -35.72 -104.17
N ALA A 17 -45.15 -36.29 -104.70
CA ALA A 17 -44.26 -35.79 -105.74
C ALA A 17 -44.96 -35.21 -106.98
N ALA A 18 -44.40 -34.10 -107.47
CA ALA A 18 -44.40 -33.75 -108.89
C ALA A 18 -43.08 -33.05 -109.20
N SER A 19 -42.24 -33.67 -110.04
CA SER A 19 -41.06 -33.04 -110.62
C SER A 19 -41.48 -32.05 -111.69
N ALA A 20 -41.03 -30.80 -111.61
CA ALA A 20 -40.77 -29.96 -112.78
C ALA A 20 -40.01 -28.70 -112.39
N ALA A 21 -38.89 -28.48 -113.09
CA ALA A 21 -38.18 -27.22 -113.34
C ALA A 21 -37.59 -26.46 -112.12
N VAL A 22 -36.26 -26.48 -112.05
CA VAL A 22 -35.42 -25.63 -111.18
C VAL A 22 -35.75 -24.16 -111.45
N ALA A 23 -36.33 -23.50 -110.44
CA ALA A 23 -36.54 -22.07 -110.44
C ALA A 23 -35.36 -21.37 -109.74
N PRO A 24 -34.98 -20.15 -110.14
CA PRO A 24 -33.90 -19.34 -109.54
C PRO A 24 -34.05 -19.02 -108.02
N GLY A 25 -35.03 -19.61 -107.34
CA GLY A 25 -35.27 -19.46 -105.91
C GLY A 25 -34.42 -20.36 -105.00
N GLU A 26 -33.83 -21.45 -105.50
CA GLU A 26 -33.05 -22.37 -104.64
C GLU A 26 -31.71 -21.78 -104.20
N CYS A 27 -30.97 -21.10 -105.10
CA CYS A 27 -29.76 -20.37 -104.68
C CYS A 27 -30.10 -19.25 -103.67
N ALA A 28 -31.18 -18.50 -103.90
CA ALA A 28 -31.64 -17.47 -102.96
C ALA A 28 -32.04 -18.05 -101.59
N THR A 29 -32.66 -19.23 -101.58
CA THR A 29 -33.01 -19.96 -100.36
C THR A 29 -31.76 -20.44 -99.63
N ALA A 30 -30.78 -20.98 -100.34
CA ALA A 30 -29.51 -21.40 -99.76
C ALA A 30 -28.75 -20.21 -99.17
N LYS A 31 -28.71 -19.06 -99.86
CA LYS A 31 -28.13 -17.82 -99.34
C LYS A 31 -28.83 -17.36 -98.06
N ALA A 32 -30.16 -17.33 -98.03
CA ALA A 32 -30.92 -16.98 -96.84
C ALA A 32 -30.66 -17.94 -95.66
N LEU A 33 -30.48 -19.24 -95.94
CA LEU A 33 -30.11 -20.23 -94.92
C LEU A 33 -28.70 -20.00 -94.36
N VAL A 34 -27.72 -19.65 -95.21
CA VAL A 34 -26.37 -19.27 -94.74
C VAL A 34 -26.42 -18.00 -93.89
N GLU A 35 -27.17 -16.97 -94.32
CA GLU A 35 -27.35 -15.72 -93.56
C GLU A 35 -28.06 -15.96 -92.21
N GLN A 36 -28.93 -16.98 -92.13
CA GLN A 36 -29.55 -17.41 -90.89
C GLN A 36 -28.64 -18.27 -89.99
N GLY A 37 -27.41 -18.57 -90.42
CA GLY A 37 -26.45 -19.42 -89.70
C GLY A 37 -26.78 -20.91 -89.79
N LEU A 38 -27.42 -21.35 -90.88
CA LEU A 38 -27.81 -22.74 -91.15
C LEU A 38 -27.11 -23.28 -92.41
N PRO A 39 -25.76 -23.27 -92.47
CA PRO A 39 -25.00 -23.64 -93.66
C PRO A 39 -25.20 -25.11 -94.06
N ARG A 40 -25.48 -26.01 -93.10
CA ARG A 40 -25.74 -27.43 -93.38
C ARG A 40 -27.04 -27.62 -94.16
N ARG A 41 -28.11 -26.93 -93.79
CA ARG A 41 -29.37 -26.93 -94.57
C ARG A 41 -29.18 -26.29 -95.93
N ALA A 42 -28.39 -25.21 -96.01
CA ALA A 42 -28.06 -24.60 -97.30
C ALA A 42 -27.36 -25.60 -98.24
N GLN A 43 -26.42 -26.41 -97.74
CA GLN A 43 -25.79 -27.47 -98.52
C GLN A 43 -26.78 -28.55 -98.98
N VAL A 44 -27.76 -28.92 -98.15
CA VAL A 44 -28.79 -29.91 -98.52
C VAL A 44 -29.69 -29.38 -99.65
N VAL A 45 -30.09 -28.11 -99.58
CA VAL A 45 -30.86 -27.45 -100.65
C VAL A 45 -30.04 -27.41 -101.95
N LEU A 46 -28.73 -27.18 -101.87
CA LEU A 46 -27.85 -27.09 -103.02
C LEU A 46 -27.44 -28.45 -103.61
N ALA A 47 -27.60 -29.56 -102.88
CA ALA A 47 -27.12 -30.89 -103.29
C ALA A 47 -27.81 -31.47 -104.54
N GLY A 48 -28.97 -30.91 -104.93
CA GLY A 48 -29.71 -31.32 -106.13
C GLY A 48 -29.31 -30.59 -107.41
N ASN A 49 -28.46 -29.54 -107.33
CA ASN A 49 -28.18 -28.64 -108.46
C ASN A 49 -26.81 -28.88 -109.10
N THR A 50 -26.68 -28.55 -110.38
CA THR A 50 -25.39 -28.68 -111.09
C THR A 50 -24.38 -27.60 -110.63
N PRO A 51 -23.07 -27.90 -110.53
CA PRO A 51 -22.09 -27.09 -109.81
C PRO A 51 -21.90 -25.64 -110.29
N THR A 52 -22.39 -25.30 -111.48
CA THR A 52 -22.14 -23.99 -112.11
C THR A 52 -23.21 -22.95 -111.82
N GLU A 53 -24.41 -23.32 -111.34
CA GLU A 53 -25.55 -22.39 -111.22
C GLU A 53 -25.67 -21.70 -109.86
N CYS A 54 -25.16 -22.30 -108.77
CA CYS A 54 -25.12 -21.71 -107.41
C CYS A 54 -23.72 -21.85 -106.76
N ALA A 55 -22.65 -21.69 -107.55
CA ALA A 55 -21.28 -21.96 -107.08
C ALA A 55 -20.88 -21.10 -105.87
N ASP A 56 -21.29 -19.82 -105.86
CA ASP A 56 -20.94 -18.87 -104.81
C ASP A 56 -21.66 -19.18 -103.49
N GLU A 57 -22.94 -19.59 -103.54
CA GLU A 57 -23.70 -20.00 -102.36
C GLU A 57 -23.20 -21.34 -101.80
N GLN A 58 -22.79 -22.27 -102.68
CA GLN A 58 -22.19 -23.54 -102.26
C GLN A 58 -20.85 -23.30 -101.56
N ALA A 59 -20.01 -22.42 -102.14
CA ALA A 59 -18.74 -22.02 -101.52
C ALA A 59 -18.96 -21.29 -100.18
N SER A 60 -19.97 -20.42 -100.10
CA SER A 60 -20.31 -19.68 -98.88
C SER A 60 -20.84 -20.60 -97.78
N ALA A 61 -21.72 -21.55 -98.11
CA ALA A 61 -22.24 -22.54 -97.16
C ALA A 61 -21.12 -23.49 -96.67
N ALA A 62 -20.24 -23.95 -97.57
CA ALA A 62 -19.08 -24.74 -97.20
C ALA A 62 -18.12 -23.97 -96.28
N SER A 63 -17.83 -22.71 -96.60
CA SER A 63 -16.95 -21.86 -95.80
C SER A 63 -17.52 -21.58 -94.40
N ALA A 64 -18.82 -21.28 -94.29
CA ALA A 64 -19.48 -21.04 -93.00
C ALA A 64 -19.53 -22.30 -92.13
N LYS A 65 -19.82 -23.47 -92.71
CA LYS A 65 -19.78 -24.76 -92.01
C LYS A 65 -18.37 -25.07 -91.49
N GLN A 66 -17.36 -24.95 -92.35
CA GLN A 66 -15.97 -25.22 -91.98
C GLN A 66 -15.49 -24.28 -90.87
N LEU A 67 -15.85 -22.99 -90.94
CA LEU A 67 -15.52 -22.03 -89.89
C LEU A 67 -16.18 -22.39 -88.55
N GLY A 68 -17.46 -22.82 -88.57
CA GLY A 68 -18.15 -23.32 -87.39
C GLY A 68 -17.45 -24.54 -86.78
N GLU A 69 -17.02 -25.50 -87.59
CA GLU A 69 -16.30 -26.70 -87.14
C GLU A 69 -14.93 -26.37 -86.51
N VAL A 70 -14.16 -25.45 -87.10
CA VAL A 70 -12.86 -25.01 -86.54
C VAL A 70 -13.04 -24.31 -85.19
N LEU A 71 -14.06 -23.46 -85.06
CA LEU A 71 -14.36 -22.78 -83.79
C LEU A 71 -14.84 -23.76 -82.71
N ALA A 72 -15.65 -24.76 -83.08
CA ALA A 72 -16.08 -25.81 -82.16
C ALA A 72 -14.89 -26.66 -81.68
N ALA A 73 -13.94 -26.98 -82.56
CA ALA A 73 -12.70 -27.68 -82.19
C ALA A 73 -11.82 -26.83 -81.25
N THR A 74 -11.70 -25.52 -81.52
CA THR A 74 -11.02 -24.57 -80.62
C THR A 74 -11.66 -24.56 -79.24
N ALA A 75 -12.99 -24.50 -79.17
CA ALA A 75 -13.73 -24.51 -77.91
C ALA A 75 -13.47 -25.78 -77.08
N ARG A 76 -13.43 -26.96 -77.74
CA ARG A 76 -13.04 -28.22 -77.09
C ARG A 76 -11.60 -28.20 -76.58
N GLY A 77 -10.69 -27.62 -77.33
CA GLY A 77 -9.28 -27.50 -76.93
C GLY A 77 -9.13 -26.74 -75.62
N HIS A 78 -9.85 -25.63 -75.45
CA HIS A 78 -9.88 -24.86 -74.20
C HIS A 78 -10.56 -25.63 -73.06
N LEU A 79 -11.69 -26.30 -73.32
CA LEU A 79 -12.34 -27.14 -72.31
C LEU A 79 -11.43 -28.27 -71.80
N ALA A 80 -10.70 -28.94 -72.69
CA ALA A 80 -9.76 -30.01 -72.31
C ALA A 80 -8.60 -29.48 -71.46
N LYS A 81 -8.08 -28.27 -71.76
CA LYS A 81 -7.04 -27.62 -70.95
C LYS A 81 -7.53 -27.31 -69.53
N SER A 82 -8.77 -26.83 -69.39
CA SER A 82 -9.37 -26.57 -68.07
C SER A 82 -9.55 -27.85 -67.22
N GLN A 83 -9.49 -29.03 -67.84
CA GLN A 83 -9.61 -30.32 -67.16
C GLN A 83 -8.24 -30.96 -66.84
N ALA A 84 -7.13 -30.39 -67.32
CA ALA A 84 -5.79 -30.93 -67.14
C ALA A 84 -5.06 -30.31 -65.94
N PRO A 85 -4.48 -31.11 -65.01
CA PRO A 85 -3.65 -30.59 -63.93
C PRO A 85 -2.20 -30.26 -64.39
N PRO A 86 -1.53 -29.24 -63.81
CA PRO A 86 -2.02 -28.28 -62.82
C PRO A 86 -2.72 -27.08 -63.46
N ALA A 87 -3.93 -26.84 -62.98
CA ALA A 87 -5.00 -26.09 -63.60
C ALA A 87 -4.99 -24.63 -63.06
N GLY A 88 -3.94 -23.89 -63.42
CA GLY A 88 -3.67 -22.57 -62.83
C GLY A 88 -4.59 -21.44 -63.32
N ASP A 89 -5.31 -21.66 -64.42
CA ASP A 89 -6.11 -20.63 -65.11
C ASP A 89 -7.46 -21.19 -65.63
N ASP A 90 -8.05 -22.14 -64.91
CA ASP A 90 -9.28 -22.86 -65.34
C ASP A 90 -10.45 -21.95 -65.68
N ALA A 91 -10.60 -20.86 -64.91
CA ALA A 91 -11.65 -19.88 -65.13
C ALA A 91 -11.48 -19.14 -66.47
N ARG A 92 -10.22 -18.87 -66.88
CA ARG A 92 -9.93 -18.21 -68.15
C ARG A 92 -10.15 -19.17 -69.33
N GLU A 93 -9.66 -20.39 -69.22
CA GLU A 93 -9.83 -21.41 -70.26
C GLU A 93 -11.30 -21.80 -70.44
N LEU A 94 -12.11 -21.87 -69.37
CA LEU A 94 -13.56 -22.09 -69.46
C LEU A 94 -14.29 -20.92 -70.13
N ALA A 95 -13.90 -19.67 -69.84
CA ALA A 95 -14.47 -18.49 -70.49
C ALA A 95 -14.12 -18.44 -71.99
N GLU A 96 -12.89 -18.81 -72.36
CA GLU A 96 -12.45 -18.91 -73.76
C GLU A 96 -13.18 -20.05 -74.50
N ALA A 97 -13.39 -21.19 -73.83
CA ALA A 97 -14.20 -22.29 -74.36
C ALA A 97 -15.66 -21.87 -74.62
N GLU A 98 -16.29 -21.16 -73.67
CA GLU A 98 -17.65 -20.64 -73.82
C GLU A 98 -17.75 -19.62 -74.98
N ALA A 99 -16.81 -18.69 -75.07
CA ALA A 99 -16.77 -17.69 -76.13
C ALA A 99 -16.60 -18.32 -77.52
N ALA A 100 -15.67 -19.27 -77.66
CA ALA A 100 -15.42 -19.98 -78.91
C ALA A 100 -16.62 -20.84 -79.35
N ALA A 101 -17.26 -21.56 -78.42
CA ALA A 101 -18.44 -22.36 -78.71
C ALA A 101 -19.65 -21.48 -79.10
N THR A 102 -19.85 -20.37 -78.41
CA THR A 102 -20.90 -19.40 -78.75
C THR A 102 -20.68 -18.82 -80.15
N LYS A 103 -19.43 -18.48 -80.49
CA LYS A 103 -19.07 -17.99 -81.83
C LYS A 103 -19.26 -19.06 -82.90
N ALA A 104 -18.95 -20.33 -82.64
CA ALA A 104 -19.21 -21.44 -83.57
C ALA A 104 -20.70 -21.53 -83.91
N LEU A 105 -21.58 -21.42 -82.92
CA LEU A 105 -23.04 -21.45 -83.12
C LEU A 105 -23.61 -20.24 -83.87
N THR A 106 -22.88 -19.12 -83.93
CA THR A 106 -23.29 -17.99 -84.80
C THR A 106 -23.08 -18.27 -86.28
N HIS A 107 -22.08 -19.09 -86.63
CA HIS A 107 -21.76 -19.47 -88.01
C HIS A 107 -22.48 -20.74 -88.46
N ASP A 108 -22.66 -21.70 -87.54
CA ASP A 108 -23.40 -22.94 -87.76
C ASP A 108 -24.24 -23.28 -86.52
N LYS A 109 -25.49 -22.85 -86.51
CA LYS A 109 -26.44 -23.09 -85.40
C LYS A 109 -26.73 -24.57 -85.18
N GLU A 110 -26.45 -25.42 -86.18
CA GLU A 110 -26.65 -26.87 -86.13
C GLU A 110 -25.37 -27.62 -85.73
N ASN A 111 -24.35 -26.91 -85.25
CA ASN A 111 -23.11 -27.50 -84.78
C ASN A 111 -23.29 -28.15 -83.38
N GLU A 112 -23.54 -29.47 -83.37
CA GLU A 112 -23.74 -30.26 -82.15
C GLU A 112 -22.53 -30.22 -81.20
N ASP A 113 -21.32 -30.10 -81.76
CA ASP A 113 -20.06 -30.09 -81.02
C ASP A 113 -19.94 -28.84 -80.14
N ALA A 114 -20.26 -27.68 -80.71
CA ALA A 114 -20.27 -26.41 -79.98
C ALA A 114 -21.37 -26.41 -78.90
N ALA A 115 -22.54 -26.97 -79.19
CA ALA A 115 -23.62 -27.11 -78.22
C ALA A 115 -23.26 -28.06 -77.07
N ALA A 116 -22.47 -29.11 -77.32
CA ALA A 116 -21.95 -29.99 -76.28
C ALA A 116 -20.98 -29.25 -75.34
N VAL A 117 -20.01 -28.49 -75.89
CA VAL A 117 -19.06 -27.71 -75.08
C VAL A 117 -19.79 -26.73 -74.15
N LEU A 118 -20.81 -26.01 -74.62
CA LEU A 118 -21.59 -25.09 -73.77
C LEU A 118 -22.35 -25.79 -72.64
N ARG A 119 -22.80 -27.03 -72.84
CA ARG A 119 -23.43 -27.83 -71.77
C ARG A 119 -22.40 -28.23 -70.71
N ASP A 120 -21.22 -28.64 -71.14
CA ASP A 120 -20.14 -29.08 -70.24
C ASP A 120 -19.57 -27.92 -69.42
N VAL A 121 -19.37 -26.75 -70.04
CA VAL A 121 -18.94 -25.53 -69.31
C VAL A 121 -19.97 -25.15 -68.23
N LYS A 122 -21.27 -25.22 -68.53
CA LYS A 122 -22.34 -24.94 -67.55
C LYS A 122 -22.40 -25.97 -66.42
N ALA A 123 -22.05 -27.23 -66.70
CA ALA A 123 -22.08 -28.30 -65.71
C ALA A 123 -20.97 -28.21 -64.65
N GLN A 124 -19.83 -27.56 -64.96
CA GLN A 124 -18.69 -27.49 -64.03
C GLN A 124 -18.86 -26.52 -62.85
N GLY A 125 -19.89 -25.67 -62.83
CA GLY A 125 -20.23 -24.79 -61.69
C GLY A 125 -19.23 -23.64 -61.44
N SER A 126 -19.65 -22.61 -60.69
CA SER A 126 -18.79 -21.46 -60.38
C SER A 126 -17.70 -21.82 -59.36
N TRP A 127 -16.54 -21.19 -59.47
CA TRP A 127 -15.43 -21.37 -58.51
C TRP A 127 -15.85 -21.10 -57.04
N THR A 128 -16.78 -20.17 -56.84
CA THR A 128 -17.33 -19.81 -55.53
C THR A 128 -18.14 -20.93 -54.87
N ALA A 129 -18.78 -21.79 -55.67
CA ALA A 129 -19.46 -22.98 -55.14
C ALA A 129 -18.43 -23.98 -54.62
N ARG A 130 -17.36 -24.25 -55.38
CA ARG A 130 -16.26 -25.13 -54.95
C ARG A 130 -15.57 -24.67 -53.68
N LEU A 131 -15.32 -23.36 -53.53
CA LEU A 131 -14.72 -22.83 -52.30
C LEU A 131 -15.64 -22.98 -51.09
N ARG A 132 -16.95 -22.78 -51.27
CA ARG A 132 -17.93 -23.00 -50.20
C ARG A 132 -17.98 -24.46 -49.79
N ASP A 133 -18.04 -25.39 -50.74
CA ASP A 133 -18.07 -26.82 -50.44
C ASP A 133 -16.79 -27.28 -49.72
N ALA A 134 -15.62 -26.76 -50.12
CA ALA A 134 -14.35 -27.05 -49.44
C ALA A 134 -14.30 -26.45 -48.02
N TRP A 135 -14.87 -25.25 -47.82
CA TRP A 135 -14.98 -24.63 -46.49
C TRP A 135 -15.94 -25.39 -45.58
N ASP A 136 -17.10 -25.78 -46.10
CA ASP A 136 -18.09 -26.55 -45.35
C ASP A 136 -17.53 -27.93 -44.98
N GLN A 137 -16.81 -28.58 -45.89
CA GLN A 137 -16.11 -29.84 -45.60
C GLN A 137 -15.02 -29.66 -44.53
N PHE A 138 -14.20 -28.60 -44.61
CA PHE A 138 -13.23 -28.29 -43.55
C PHE A 138 -13.89 -27.99 -42.21
N TRP A 139 -15.01 -27.26 -42.23
CA TRP A 139 -15.78 -26.94 -41.04
C TRP A 139 -16.32 -28.21 -40.37
N GLU A 140 -16.99 -29.07 -41.13
CA GLU A 140 -17.59 -30.31 -40.63
C GLU A 140 -16.54 -31.33 -40.19
N ASP A 141 -15.45 -31.52 -40.97
CA ASP A 141 -14.46 -32.57 -40.70
C ASP A 141 -13.46 -32.18 -39.59
N ARG A 142 -13.16 -30.89 -39.41
CA ARG A 142 -12.06 -30.43 -38.52
C ARG A 142 -12.50 -29.47 -37.43
N LEU A 143 -13.24 -28.41 -37.78
CA LEU A 143 -13.57 -27.35 -36.82
C LEU A 143 -14.73 -27.75 -35.90
N ALA A 144 -15.84 -28.25 -36.43
CA ALA A 144 -17.03 -28.58 -35.65
C ALA A 144 -16.75 -29.59 -34.52
N PRO A 145 -15.98 -30.69 -34.73
CA PRO A 145 -15.63 -31.61 -33.65
C PRO A 145 -14.74 -30.96 -32.58
N SER A 146 -13.76 -30.15 -33.01
CA SER A 146 -12.85 -29.44 -32.12
C SER A 146 -13.58 -28.38 -31.29
N VAL A 147 -14.52 -27.65 -31.91
CA VAL A 147 -15.37 -26.66 -31.25
C VAL A 147 -16.31 -27.34 -30.27
N ALA A 148 -16.89 -28.49 -30.61
CA ALA A 148 -17.77 -29.25 -29.71
C ALA A 148 -16.99 -29.78 -28.48
N LEU A 149 -15.77 -30.30 -28.68
CA LEU A 149 -14.89 -30.74 -27.59
C LEU A 149 -14.49 -29.57 -26.68
N LEU A 150 -14.07 -28.44 -27.28
CA LEU A 150 -13.72 -27.24 -26.52
C LEU A 150 -14.92 -26.68 -25.74
N ALA A 151 -16.09 -26.62 -26.37
CA ALA A 151 -17.32 -26.18 -25.72
C ALA A 151 -17.68 -27.08 -24.53
N THR A 152 -17.56 -28.40 -24.69
CA THR A 152 -17.82 -29.37 -23.60
C THR A 152 -16.82 -29.21 -22.46
N LEU A 153 -15.53 -29.07 -22.78
CA LEU A 153 -14.47 -28.83 -21.79
C LEU A 153 -14.73 -27.55 -21.00
N LEU A 154 -15.05 -26.45 -21.70
CA LEU A 154 -15.36 -25.16 -21.06
C LEU A 154 -16.63 -25.26 -20.21
N ALA A 155 -17.65 -25.99 -20.66
CA ALA A 155 -18.88 -26.21 -19.89
C ALA A 155 -18.62 -27.01 -18.60
N VAL A 156 -17.89 -28.12 -18.68
CA VAL A 156 -17.54 -28.94 -17.49
C VAL A 156 -16.67 -28.13 -16.53
N PHE A 157 -15.68 -27.40 -17.03
CA PHE A 157 -14.84 -26.54 -16.21
C PHE A 157 -15.66 -25.43 -15.53
N ALA A 158 -16.61 -24.81 -16.22
CA ALA A 158 -17.52 -23.83 -15.64
C ALA A 158 -18.40 -24.42 -14.53
N VAL A 159 -18.93 -25.63 -14.74
CA VAL A 159 -19.70 -26.36 -13.71
C VAL A 159 -18.85 -26.64 -12.48
N GLN A 160 -17.60 -27.10 -12.67
CA GLN A 160 -16.67 -27.31 -11.56
C GLN A 160 -16.35 -26.01 -10.80
N LEU A 161 -16.22 -24.87 -11.49
CA LEU A 161 -16.04 -23.56 -10.83
C LEU A 161 -17.26 -23.19 -9.99
N VAL A 162 -18.47 -23.40 -10.50
CA VAL A 162 -19.71 -23.18 -9.75
C VAL A 162 -19.75 -24.09 -8.52
N LEU A 163 -19.41 -25.37 -8.66
CA LEU A 163 -19.31 -26.30 -7.54
C LEU A 163 -18.27 -25.86 -6.51
N ALA A 164 -17.08 -25.42 -6.94
CA ALA A 164 -16.04 -24.92 -6.05
C ALA A 164 -16.54 -23.71 -5.25
N ARG A 165 -17.31 -22.82 -5.89
CA ARG A 165 -17.95 -21.68 -5.22
C ARG A 165 -19.00 -22.13 -4.21
N LEU A 166 -19.88 -23.07 -4.57
CA LEU A 166 -20.89 -23.58 -3.65
C LEU A 166 -20.25 -24.29 -2.45
N VAL A 167 -19.17 -25.05 -2.66
CA VAL A 167 -18.40 -25.69 -1.59
C VAL A 167 -17.72 -24.64 -0.70
N ALA A 168 -17.16 -23.57 -1.28
CA ALA A 168 -16.58 -22.47 -0.53
C ALA A 168 -17.60 -21.76 0.37
N LEU A 169 -18.84 -21.56 -0.11
CA LEU A 169 -19.93 -20.92 0.62
C LEU A 169 -20.60 -21.85 1.65
N GLY A 170 -20.73 -23.14 1.33
CA GLY A 170 -21.44 -24.12 2.15
C GLY A 170 -20.72 -24.49 3.45
N ARG A 171 -19.42 -24.25 3.53
CA ARG A 171 -18.60 -24.57 4.71
C ARG A 171 -18.08 -23.30 5.39
N GLY A 172 -18.42 -23.09 6.65
CA GLY A 172 -17.98 -21.91 7.43
C GLY A 172 -16.53 -21.97 7.92
N ASP A 173 -16.01 -23.17 8.16
CA ASP A 173 -14.76 -23.40 8.89
C ASP A 173 -13.54 -23.64 7.98
N TRP A 174 -13.33 -22.78 6.99
CA TRP A 174 -12.08 -22.78 6.24
C TRP A 174 -10.97 -22.13 7.08
N THR A 175 -9.95 -22.89 7.46
CA THR A 175 -8.81 -22.36 8.25
C THR A 175 -7.56 -22.31 7.40
N GLU A 176 -6.79 -21.23 7.53
CA GLU A 176 -5.44 -21.16 6.98
C GLU A 176 -4.45 -21.93 7.88
N PRO A 177 -3.51 -22.70 7.31
CA PRO A 177 -2.37 -23.24 8.02
C PRO A 177 -1.56 -22.11 8.70
N ARG A 178 -1.10 -22.35 9.93
CA ARG A 178 -0.33 -21.34 10.70
C ARG A 178 1.06 -21.07 10.15
N ALA A 179 1.71 -22.09 9.61
CA ALA A 179 3.05 -21.98 9.08
C ALA A 179 2.95 -22.19 7.59
N GLU A 180 3.13 -21.16 6.76
CA GLU A 180 3.51 -21.45 5.39
C GLU A 180 4.21 -20.32 4.61
N PRO A 181 5.31 -20.66 3.90
CA PRO A 181 5.94 -19.80 2.91
C PRO A 181 5.00 -19.55 1.71
N ARG A 182 5.19 -18.41 1.02
CA ARG A 182 4.43 -18.00 -0.20
C ARG A 182 4.23 -19.15 -1.21
N PHE A 183 5.16 -20.11 -1.26
CA PHE A 183 5.13 -21.31 -2.10
C PHE A 183 3.86 -22.17 -1.97
N TRP A 184 3.25 -22.29 -0.79
CA TRP A 184 2.11 -23.18 -0.62
C TRP A 184 0.84 -22.73 -1.34
N ARG A 185 0.49 -21.44 -1.20
CA ARG A 185 -0.66 -20.88 -1.93
C ARG A 185 -0.47 -21.05 -3.44
N SER A 186 0.75 -21.00 -3.94
CA SER A 186 1.08 -21.30 -5.34
C SER A 186 0.85 -22.77 -5.66
N LEU A 187 1.32 -23.70 -4.82
CA LEU A 187 1.06 -25.14 -5.00
C LEU A 187 -0.44 -25.47 -5.02
N VAL A 188 -1.21 -24.98 -4.05
CA VAL A 188 -2.66 -25.24 -3.99
C VAL A 188 -3.39 -24.64 -5.20
N ARG A 189 -2.95 -23.45 -5.67
CA ARG A 189 -3.50 -22.86 -6.90
C ARG A 189 -3.21 -23.74 -8.11
N VAL A 190 -1.97 -24.17 -8.29
CA VAL A 190 -1.57 -25.05 -9.40
C VAL A 190 -2.33 -26.37 -9.33
N GLY A 191 -2.36 -27.03 -8.16
CA GLY A 191 -3.07 -28.29 -7.95
C GLY A 191 -4.58 -28.19 -8.15
N GLY A 192 -5.21 -27.10 -7.70
CA GLY A 192 -6.62 -26.81 -7.94
C GLY A 192 -6.93 -26.65 -9.43
N THR A 193 -6.17 -25.82 -10.14
CA THR A 193 -6.33 -25.61 -11.59
C THR A 193 -6.05 -26.88 -12.39
N ALA A 194 -5.01 -27.64 -12.03
CA ALA A 194 -4.65 -28.89 -12.69
C ALA A 194 -5.72 -29.96 -12.47
N GLY A 195 -6.26 -30.09 -11.25
CA GLY A 195 -7.34 -31.03 -10.95
C GLY A 195 -8.62 -30.71 -11.72
N MET A 196 -8.99 -29.43 -11.82
CA MET A 196 -10.17 -29.01 -12.57
C MET A 196 -10.01 -29.25 -14.08
N LEU A 197 -8.88 -28.80 -14.66
CA LEU A 197 -8.60 -29.02 -16.08
C LEU A 197 -8.47 -30.52 -16.41
N GLY A 198 -7.78 -31.29 -15.57
CA GLY A 198 -7.64 -32.73 -15.72
C GLY A 198 -9.00 -33.43 -15.69
N GLY A 199 -9.83 -33.14 -14.68
CA GLY A 199 -11.19 -33.67 -14.60
C GLY A 199 -12.04 -33.27 -15.81
N ALA A 200 -11.97 -32.01 -16.27
CA ALA A 200 -12.73 -31.54 -17.42
C ALA A 200 -12.30 -32.22 -18.73
N VAL A 201 -10.98 -32.35 -18.98
CA VAL A 201 -10.45 -33.07 -20.15
C VAL A 201 -10.91 -34.52 -20.15
N MET A 202 -10.78 -35.21 -19.01
CA MET A 202 -11.17 -36.62 -18.91
C MET A 202 -12.68 -36.84 -19.12
N VAL A 203 -13.53 -35.98 -18.53
CA VAL A 203 -14.99 -36.05 -18.73
C VAL A 203 -15.34 -35.77 -20.19
N SER A 204 -14.74 -34.74 -20.81
CA SER A 204 -15.02 -34.41 -22.22
C SER A 204 -14.60 -35.52 -23.18
N VAL A 205 -13.45 -36.15 -22.95
CA VAL A 205 -12.99 -37.30 -23.76
C VAL A 205 -13.92 -38.51 -23.56
N GLY A 206 -14.36 -38.75 -22.31
CA GLY A 206 -15.32 -39.83 -22.02
C GLY A 206 -16.70 -39.61 -22.63
N LEU A 207 -17.23 -38.38 -22.59
CA LEU A 207 -18.55 -38.02 -23.15
C LEU A 207 -18.56 -37.98 -24.67
N ALA A 208 -17.45 -37.59 -25.31
CA ALA A 208 -17.32 -37.60 -26.75
C ALA A 208 -17.26 -39.02 -27.36
N GLY A 209 -17.28 -40.07 -26.52
CA GLY A 209 -17.43 -41.46 -26.97
C GLY A 209 -16.34 -41.89 -27.94
N VAL A 210 -15.13 -41.35 -27.78
CA VAL A 210 -14.13 -41.30 -28.84
C VAL A 210 -13.64 -42.70 -29.23
N SER A 211 -14.18 -43.22 -30.34
CA SER A 211 -13.42 -44.00 -31.31
C SER A 211 -12.31 -43.08 -31.86
N ALA A 212 -11.19 -42.99 -31.13
CA ALA A 212 -10.11 -42.06 -31.42
C ALA A 212 -9.55 -42.32 -32.81
N SER A 213 -9.81 -41.43 -33.74
CA SER A 213 -8.89 -41.22 -34.84
C SER A 213 -7.54 -40.75 -34.25
N SER A 214 -6.44 -41.09 -34.91
CA SER A 214 -5.07 -40.93 -34.39
C SER A 214 -4.66 -39.49 -34.04
N SER A 215 -5.46 -38.48 -34.37
CA SER A 215 -5.16 -37.06 -34.09
C SER A 215 -5.41 -36.63 -32.64
N ASP A 216 -6.23 -37.36 -31.86
CA ASP A 216 -6.62 -36.95 -30.49
C ASP A 216 -5.87 -37.71 -29.38
N ALA A 217 -4.88 -38.53 -29.75
CA ALA A 217 -4.10 -39.37 -28.84
C ALA A 217 -3.33 -38.60 -27.74
N TRP A 218 -3.13 -37.28 -27.89
CA TRP A 218 -2.38 -36.46 -26.94
C TRP A 218 -3.19 -35.99 -25.72
N LEU A 219 -4.53 -36.01 -25.80
CA LEU A 219 -5.40 -35.51 -24.71
C LEU A 219 -5.41 -36.46 -23.49
N VAL A 220 -5.33 -37.77 -23.73
CA VAL A 220 -5.29 -38.82 -22.70
C VAL A 220 -4.05 -38.71 -21.80
N PRO A 221 -2.79 -38.67 -22.32
CA PRO A 221 -1.61 -38.50 -21.48
C PRO A 221 -1.60 -37.13 -20.76
N THR A 222 -2.13 -36.08 -21.40
CA THR A 222 -2.26 -34.75 -20.76
C THR A 222 -3.17 -34.81 -19.54
N GLY A 223 -4.33 -35.47 -19.65
CA GLY A 223 -5.23 -35.71 -18.52
C GLY A 223 -4.53 -36.46 -17.37
N ARG A 224 -3.77 -37.52 -17.67
CA ARG A 224 -3.02 -38.30 -16.67
C ARG A 224 -1.99 -37.45 -15.92
N VAL A 225 -1.21 -36.64 -16.63
CA VAL A 225 -0.21 -35.74 -16.02
C VAL A 225 -0.88 -34.75 -15.06
N LEU A 226 -2.00 -34.15 -15.48
CA LEU A 226 -2.76 -33.21 -14.63
C LEU A 226 -3.32 -33.88 -13.37
N ALA A 227 -3.80 -35.12 -13.48
CA ALA A 227 -4.28 -35.90 -12.34
C ALA A 227 -3.16 -36.23 -11.34
N VAL A 228 -1.97 -36.59 -11.82
CA VAL A 228 -0.78 -36.82 -10.96
C VAL A 228 -0.39 -35.55 -10.21
N VAL A 229 -0.35 -34.40 -10.89
CA VAL A 229 -0.03 -33.11 -10.24
C VAL A 229 -1.05 -32.78 -9.16
N ALA A 230 -2.35 -32.92 -9.45
CA ALA A 230 -3.42 -32.66 -8.49
C ALA A 230 -3.34 -33.59 -7.26
N ALA A 231 -3.09 -34.89 -7.48
CA ALA A 231 -2.94 -35.87 -6.41
C ALA A 231 -1.70 -35.62 -5.55
N GLY A 232 -0.57 -35.30 -6.18
CA GLY A 232 0.68 -34.95 -5.48
C GLY A 232 0.48 -33.75 -4.55
N VAL A 233 -0.13 -32.66 -5.05
CA VAL A 233 -0.45 -31.49 -4.22
C VAL A 233 -1.42 -31.85 -3.09
N ALA A 234 -2.45 -32.66 -3.35
CA ALA A 234 -3.41 -33.07 -2.33
C ALA A 234 -2.78 -33.93 -1.21
N LEU A 235 -1.81 -34.79 -1.55
CA LEU A 235 -1.05 -35.59 -0.60
C LEU A 235 -0.09 -34.74 0.23
N VAL A 236 0.63 -33.81 -0.39
CA VAL A 236 1.49 -32.86 0.33
C VAL A 236 0.64 -31.98 1.26
N ALA A 237 -0.54 -31.53 0.79
CA ALA A 237 -1.55 -30.83 1.60
C ALA A 237 -2.04 -31.64 2.79
N GLY A 238 -2.23 -32.95 2.61
CA GLY A 238 -2.48 -33.88 3.70
C GLY A 238 -1.31 -34.01 4.68
N GLY A 239 -0.09 -34.17 4.17
CA GLY A 239 1.11 -34.47 4.93
C GLY A 239 1.62 -33.32 5.82
N ALA A 240 1.54 -32.08 5.33
CA ALA A 240 1.92 -30.88 6.10
C ALA A 240 1.07 -30.67 7.36
N SER A 241 -0.08 -31.35 7.46
CA SER A 241 -1.05 -31.20 8.54
C SER A 241 -0.80 -32.07 9.78
N ARG A 242 0.31 -32.81 9.85
CA ARG A 242 0.63 -33.76 10.95
C ARG A 242 0.76 -33.11 12.35
N SER A 243 0.54 -31.80 12.48
CA SER A 243 0.35 -31.14 13.78
C SER A 243 -1.04 -31.48 14.36
N ARG A 244 -1.04 -32.07 15.55
CA ARG A 244 -2.10 -32.92 16.15
C ARG A 244 -3.50 -32.30 16.41
N ARG A 245 -3.91 -31.18 15.79
CA ARG A 245 -5.20 -30.51 16.08
C ARG A 245 -6.12 -30.23 14.87
N LEU A 246 -5.80 -30.65 13.65
CA LEU A 246 -6.61 -30.37 12.44
C LEU A 246 -7.14 -31.65 11.78
N ILE A 247 -7.92 -32.45 12.52
CA ILE A 247 -8.31 -33.83 12.14
C ILE A 247 -9.40 -33.89 11.04
N GLY A 248 -10.06 -32.77 10.69
CA GLY A 248 -11.25 -32.81 9.81
C GLY A 248 -11.03 -32.52 8.32
N LEU A 249 -10.03 -31.71 7.94
CA LEU A 249 -9.99 -31.07 6.60
C LEU A 249 -8.92 -31.63 5.65
N THR A 250 -7.81 -32.11 6.20
CA THR A 250 -6.61 -32.51 5.44
C THR A 250 -6.57 -34.02 5.17
N SER A 251 -7.33 -34.79 5.95
CA SER A 251 -7.61 -36.20 5.75
C SER A 251 -8.42 -36.44 4.46
N VAL A 252 -9.39 -35.57 4.13
CA VAL A 252 -10.23 -35.73 2.92
C VAL A 252 -9.42 -35.52 1.63
N SER A 253 -8.59 -34.47 1.56
CA SER A 253 -7.73 -34.24 0.39
C SER A 253 -6.65 -35.31 0.24
N ALA A 254 -6.07 -35.78 1.35
CA ALA A 254 -5.10 -36.87 1.32
C ALA A 254 -5.73 -38.19 0.84
N LEU A 255 -6.93 -38.52 1.32
CA LEU A 255 -7.67 -39.72 0.91
C LEU A 255 -8.04 -39.68 -0.57
N MET A 256 -8.53 -38.53 -1.06
CA MET A 256 -8.80 -38.37 -2.49
C MET A 256 -7.51 -38.44 -3.34
N GLY A 257 -6.41 -37.83 -2.87
CA GLY A 257 -5.10 -37.94 -3.52
C GLY A 257 -4.61 -39.39 -3.62
N MET A 258 -4.71 -40.17 -2.53
CA MET A 258 -4.37 -41.60 -2.54
C MET A 258 -5.29 -42.41 -3.49
N ALA A 259 -6.59 -42.10 -3.51
CA ALA A 259 -7.53 -42.76 -4.42
C ALA A 259 -7.20 -42.49 -5.90
N ILE A 260 -6.80 -41.26 -6.24
CA ILE A 260 -6.35 -40.91 -7.61
C ILE A 260 -5.08 -41.67 -7.98
N VAL A 261 -4.08 -41.73 -7.08
CA VAL A 261 -2.84 -42.49 -7.32
C VAL A 261 -3.14 -43.97 -7.52
N GLY A 262 -4.03 -44.56 -6.70
CA GLY A 262 -4.48 -45.94 -6.84
C GLY A 262 -5.17 -46.20 -8.18
N ALA A 263 -6.09 -45.34 -8.60
CA ALA A 263 -6.79 -45.46 -9.88
C ALA A 263 -5.86 -45.30 -11.10
N LEU A 264 -4.88 -44.38 -11.03
CA LEU A 264 -3.85 -44.23 -12.06
C LEU A 264 -2.94 -45.46 -12.16
N ALA A 265 -2.54 -46.04 -11.03
CA ALA A 265 -1.74 -47.26 -11.01
C ALA A 265 -2.49 -48.44 -11.63
N VAL A 266 -3.79 -48.55 -11.39
CA VAL A 266 -4.67 -49.56 -12.02
C VAL A 266 -4.78 -49.33 -13.53
N ASP A 267 -4.98 -48.09 -13.99
CA ASP A 267 -5.07 -47.75 -15.43
C ASP A 267 -3.76 -48.05 -16.18
N VAL A 268 -2.60 -47.69 -15.61
CA VAL A 268 -1.29 -48.02 -16.19
C VAL A 268 -1.02 -49.53 -16.19
N LEU A 269 -1.38 -50.24 -15.12
CA LEU A 269 -1.24 -51.69 -15.06
C LEU A 269 -2.09 -52.38 -16.14
N TRP A 270 -3.29 -51.84 -16.45
CA TRP A 270 -4.15 -52.37 -17.50
C TRP A 270 -3.61 -52.11 -18.92
N ASP A 271 -2.99 -50.95 -19.17
CA ASP A 271 -2.31 -50.66 -20.44
C ASP A 271 -1.14 -51.65 -20.69
N VAL A 272 -0.47 -52.12 -19.64
CA VAL A 272 0.61 -53.12 -19.73
C VAL A 272 0.08 -54.54 -19.96
N LEU A 273 -1.15 -54.84 -19.52
CA LEU A 273 -1.74 -56.19 -19.58
C LEU A 273 -2.57 -56.45 -20.85
N ASP A 274 -2.56 -55.54 -21.84
CA ASP A 274 -3.13 -55.69 -23.19
C ASP A 274 -4.61 -56.13 -23.28
N GLY A 275 -5.38 -55.90 -22.21
CA GLY A 275 -6.77 -56.32 -22.11
C GLY A 275 -7.74 -55.20 -22.47
N SER A 276 -8.53 -55.37 -23.53
CA SER A 276 -9.75 -54.59 -23.81
C SER A 276 -10.81 -54.86 -22.74
N SER A 277 -10.57 -54.33 -21.53
CA SER A 277 -11.43 -54.54 -20.38
C SER A 277 -12.68 -53.65 -20.48
N PRO A 278 -13.88 -54.21 -20.28
CA PRO A 278 -15.12 -53.42 -20.20
C PRO A 278 -15.10 -52.42 -19.03
N TRP A 279 -14.18 -52.56 -18.08
CA TRP A 279 -14.05 -51.69 -16.91
C TRP A 279 -13.20 -50.43 -17.15
N ARG A 280 -12.58 -50.27 -18.33
CA ARG A 280 -11.72 -49.10 -18.62
C ARG A 280 -12.51 -47.80 -18.60
N THR A 281 -13.65 -47.75 -19.30
CA THR A 281 -14.52 -46.58 -19.34
C THR A 281 -15.05 -46.16 -17.95
N PRO A 282 -15.61 -47.08 -17.11
CA PRO A 282 -16.04 -46.69 -15.77
C PRO A 282 -14.87 -46.28 -14.86
N LEU A 283 -13.68 -46.88 -14.99
CA LEU A 283 -12.49 -46.43 -14.24
C LEU A 283 -12.09 -44.99 -14.60
N TRP A 284 -12.12 -44.64 -15.89
CA TRP A 284 -11.85 -43.27 -16.36
C TRP A 284 -12.88 -42.26 -15.85
N ILE A 285 -14.16 -42.64 -15.83
CA ILE A 285 -15.21 -41.79 -15.25
C ILE A 285 -14.93 -41.57 -13.75
N VAL A 286 -14.62 -42.63 -12.98
CA VAL A 286 -14.28 -42.50 -11.56
C VAL A 286 -13.05 -41.62 -11.35
N LEU A 287 -11.98 -41.82 -12.12
CA LEU A 287 -10.76 -41.02 -12.05
C LEU A 287 -11.03 -39.55 -12.37
N SER A 288 -11.86 -39.27 -13.38
CA SER A 288 -12.26 -37.92 -13.78
C SER A 288 -13.03 -37.21 -12.67
N LEU A 289 -13.97 -37.91 -12.02
CA LEU A 289 -14.77 -37.39 -10.92
C LEU A 289 -13.91 -37.12 -9.70
N LEU A 290 -12.99 -38.02 -9.35
CA LEU A 290 -12.07 -37.83 -8.22
C LEU A 290 -11.11 -36.66 -8.48
N THR A 291 -10.51 -36.59 -9.66
CA THR A 291 -9.57 -35.52 -10.05
C THR A 291 -10.28 -34.17 -10.06
N GLY A 292 -11.48 -34.10 -10.66
CA GLY A 292 -12.33 -32.94 -10.63
C GLY A 292 -12.73 -32.54 -9.20
N ALA A 293 -13.12 -33.49 -8.35
CA ALA A 293 -13.49 -33.23 -6.96
C ALA A 293 -12.33 -32.67 -6.12
N VAL A 294 -11.10 -33.19 -6.30
CA VAL A 294 -9.89 -32.61 -5.70
C VAL A 294 -9.64 -31.19 -6.21
N GLY A 295 -9.73 -30.97 -7.52
CA GLY A 295 -9.58 -29.65 -8.13
C GLY A 295 -10.60 -28.64 -7.57
N VAL A 296 -11.87 -29.04 -7.48
CA VAL A 296 -12.97 -28.29 -6.89
C VAL A 296 -12.69 -27.98 -5.42
N TRP A 297 -12.24 -28.95 -4.64
CA TRP A 297 -11.95 -28.78 -3.21
C TRP A 297 -10.79 -27.82 -2.95
N LEU A 298 -9.67 -27.98 -3.66
CA LEU A 298 -8.50 -27.10 -3.55
C LEU A 298 -8.82 -25.67 -4.01
N THR A 299 -9.61 -25.54 -5.09
CA THR A 299 -10.06 -24.23 -5.58
C THR A 299 -11.06 -23.59 -4.62
N ALA A 300 -11.98 -24.36 -4.03
CA ALA A 300 -12.90 -23.88 -3.00
C ALA A 300 -12.15 -23.39 -1.76
N TRP A 301 -11.15 -24.15 -1.29
CA TRP A 301 -10.28 -23.74 -0.21
C TRP A 301 -9.54 -22.44 -0.54
N LEU A 302 -9.01 -22.32 -1.75
CA LEU A 302 -8.32 -21.10 -2.21
C LEU A 302 -9.28 -19.90 -2.25
N LEU A 303 -10.51 -20.07 -2.73
CA LEU A 303 -11.52 -19.01 -2.77
C LEU A 303 -11.96 -18.58 -1.37
N ALA A 304 -12.14 -19.54 -0.45
CA ALA A 304 -12.64 -19.29 0.90
C ALA A 304 -11.58 -18.76 1.88
N THR A 305 -10.29 -18.98 1.60
CA THR A 305 -9.17 -18.49 2.42
C THR A 305 -8.54 -17.20 1.88
N ARG A 306 -8.92 -16.74 0.69
CA ARG A 306 -8.43 -15.46 0.15
C ARG A 306 -8.75 -14.30 1.09
N LEU A 307 -7.76 -13.46 1.35
CA LEU A 307 -7.96 -12.20 2.04
C LEU A 307 -8.45 -11.15 1.02
N ARG A 308 -9.75 -11.21 0.69
CA ARG A 308 -10.42 -10.18 -0.10
C ARG A 308 -11.60 -9.64 0.68
N LEU A 309 -11.55 -8.35 0.96
CA LEU A 309 -12.54 -7.63 1.76
C LEU A 309 -13.34 -6.67 0.89
N ASP A 310 -14.65 -6.79 0.95
CA ASP A 310 -15.60 -5.81 0.44
C ASP A 310 -16.13 -4.95 1.61
N VAL A 311 -16.06 -3.63 1.48
CA VAL A 311 -16.45 -2.69 2.54
C VAL A 311 -17.65 -1.87 2.06
N VAL A 312 -18.74 -1.95 2.81
CA VAL A 312 -19.97 -1.21 2.54
C VAL A 312 -20.21 -0.26 3.71
N VAL A 313 -20.25 1.04 3.45
CA VAL A 313 -20.58 2.06 4.46
C VAL A 313 -21.90 2.71 4.09
N LYS A 314 -22.87 2.69 5.00
CA LYS A 314 -24.15 3.36 4.85
C LYS A 314 -24.24 4.56 5.80
N GLY A 315 -24.73 5.68 5.29
CA GLY A 315 -25.03 6.88 6.08
C GLY A 315 -26.29 6.73 6.93
N GLU A 316 -26.64 7.78 7.67
CA GLU A 316 -27.83 7.82 8.53
C GLU A 316 -29.15 7.66 7.75
N ASP A 317 -29.16 8.05 6.48
CA ASP A 317 -30.28 7.91 5.55
C ASP A 317 -30.34 6.51 4.89
N GLY A 318 -29.42 5.60 5.25
CA GLY A 318 -29.29 4.28 4.66
C GLY A 318 -28.67 4.28 3.25
N SER A 319 -28.28 5.45 2.72
CA SER A 319 -27.62 5.57 1.42
C SER A 319 -26.15 5.12 1.49
N LEU A 320 -25.61 4.65 0.35
CA LEU A 320 -24.22 4.22 0.25
C LEU A 320 -23.27 5.44 0.27
N SER A 321 -22.38 5.49 1.26
CA SER A 321 -21.36 6.54 1.37
C SER A 321 -20.06 6.11 0.70
N THR A 322 -19.81 6.60 -0.51
CA THR A 322 -18.54 6.34 -1.24
C THR A 322 -17.34 6.95 -0.50
N THR A 323 -17.50 8.13 0.09
CA THR A 323 -16.46 8.78 0.90
C THR A 323 -16.14 7.99 2.18
N GLY A 324 -17.17 7.44 2.84
CA GLY A 324 -16.99 6.59 4.02
C GLY A 324 -16.24 5.30 3.69
N VAL A 325 -16.57 4.65 2.57
CA VAL A 325 -15.84 3.47 2.07
C VAL A 325 -14.37 3.82 1.80
N GLY A 326 -14.10 4.91 1.08
CA GLY A 326 -12.72 5.35 0.82
C GLY A 326 -11.92 5.60 2.10
N THR A 327 -12.56 6.21 3.11
CA THR A 327 -11.93 6.48 4.41
C THR A 327 -11.62 5.19 5.17
N VAL A 328 -12.56 4.25 5.25
CA VAL A 328 -12.33 2.96 5.93
C VAL A 328 -11.26 2.14 5.24
N VAL A 329 -11.26 2.10 3.91
CA VAL A 329 -10.21 1.40 3.15
C VAL A 329 -8.85 2.04 3.40
N ALA A 330 -8.76 3.38 3.45
CA ALA A 330 -7.52 4.07 3.81
C ALA A 330 -7.07 3.72 5.23
N LEU A 331 -7.97 3.71 6.22
CA LEU A 331 -7.65 3.36 7.61
C LEU A 331 -7.26 1.88 7.77
N LEU A 332 -7.93 0.96 7.06
CA LEU A 332 -7.54 -0.46 7.04
C LEU A 332 -6.21 -0.68 6.31
N SER A 333 -5.95 0.13 5.29
CA SER A 333 -4.65 0.15 4.63
C SER A 333 -3.58 0.62 5.62
N GLU A 334 -3.80 1.71 6.35
CA GLU A 334 -2.86 2.20 7.35
C GLU A 334 -2.63 1.20 8.51
N LEU A 335 -3.70 0.54 8.98
CA LEU A 335 -3.62 -0.42 10.08
C LEU A 335 -3.08 -1.80 9.70
N GLY A 336 -3.09 -2.19 8.41
CA GLY A 336 -2.72 -3.56 8.07
C GLY A 336 -2.19 -3.85 6.67
N ALA A 337 -2.06 -2.86 5.78
CA ALA A 337 -1.48 -3.02 4.44
C ALA A 337 -0.25 -2.14 4.22
N GLU A 338 -0.17 -0.97 4.86
CA GLU A 338 0.97 -0.07 4.79
C GLU A 338 2.14 -0.60 5.62
N ARG A 339 3.34 -0.12 5.28
CA ARG A 339 4.58 -0.45 5.99
C ARG A 339 4.48 0.02 7.44
N THR A 340 5.14 -0.68 8.36
CA THR A 340 5.10 -0.34 9.79
C THR A 340 5.56 1.11 10.02
N ARG A 341 4.72 1.93 10.65
CA ARG A 341 4.99 3.36 10.89
C ARG A 341 5.28 3.66 12.36
N GLY A 342 5.98 4.77 12.59
CA GLY A 342 6.37 5.21 13.93
C GLY A 342 7.67 4.53 14.36
N ILE A 343 8.54 5.29 15.02
CA ILE A 343 9.96 4.92 15.24
C ILE A 343 10.18 4.38 16.64
N GLU A 344 9.78 5.14 17.66
CA GLU A 344 9.86 4.70 19.06
C GLU A 344 8.59 3.94 19.48
N VAL A 345 7.46 4.30 18.87
CA VAL A 345 6.13 3.73 19.13
C VAL A 345 5.43 3.49 17.79
N PRO A 346 4.75 2.34 17.60
CA PRO A 346 4.01 2.10 16.38
C PRO A 346 2.83 3.08 16.25
N ARG A 347 2.64 3.61 15.03
CA ARG A 347 1.43 4.35 14.63
C ARG A 347 0.47 3.34 13.99
N GLY A 348 -0.46 2.82 14.78
CA GLY A 348 -1.32 1.70 14.39
C GLY A 348 -0.72 0.34 14.73
N ALA A 349 -1.10 -0.71 13.98
CA ALA A 349 -0.63 -2.08 14.17
C ALA A 349 0.49 -2.43 13.16
N ASP A 350 1.40 -3.34 13.54
CA ASP A 350 2.50 -3.83 12.68
C ASP A 350 1.99 -4.95 11.74
N VAL A 351 0.81 -4.78 11.16
CA VAL A 351 0.24 -5.75 10.21
C VAL A 351 0.58 -5.30 8.79
N THR A 352 1.13 -6.19 7.97
CA THR A 352 1.39 -5.95 6.54
C THR A 352 0.62 -6.90 5.63
N ALA A 353 -0.16 -7.81 6.22
CA ALA A 353 -0.80 -8.91 5.51
C ALA A 353 -1.99 -8.50 4.62
N LEU A 354 -2.52 -7.26 4.74
CA LEU A 354 -3.61 -6.74 3.89
C LEU A 354 -3.12 -6.13 2.56
N GLU A 355 -1.82 -6.20 2.26
CA GLU A 355 -1.30 -5.76 0.96
C GLU A 355 -2.00 -6.51 -0.20
N GLY A 356 -2.65 -5.77 -1.10
CA GLY A 356 -3.44 -6.34 -2.20
C GLY A 356 -4.76 -7.02 -1.81
N ALA A 357 -5.21 -6.86 -0.55
CA ALA A 357 -6.48 -7.43 -0.07
C ALA A 357 -7.72 -6.65 -0.54
N PHE A 358 -7.56 -5.38 -0.89
CA PHE A 358 -8.64 -4.54 -1.38
C PHE A 358 -8.86 -4.77 -2.88
N SER A 359 -10.11 -4.98 -3.28
CA SER A 359 -10.46 -5.08 -4.69
C SER A 359 -10.34 -3.71 -5.33
N THR A 360 -9.24 -3.45 -6.06
CA THR A 360 -9.17 -2.31 -6.97
C THR A 360 -10.22 -2.50 -8.06
N LEU A 361 -11.22 -1.62 -8.09
CA LEU A 361 -12.20 -1.54 -9.16
C LEU A 361 -11.52 -0.91 -10.39
N PRO A 362 -11.45 -1.57 -11.56
CA PRO A 362 -11.00 -0.93 -12.80
C PRO A 362 -12.17 -0.26 -13.54
N ASP A 363 -11.88 0.91 -14.13
CA ASP A 363 -12.86 1.83 -14.72
C ASP A 363 -13.25 1.57 -16.19
N ASN A 364 -12.84 0.46 -16.80
CA ASN A 364 -13.09 0.24 -18.23
C ASN A 364 -14.41 -0.49 -18.50
N VAL A 365 -15.36 0.23 -19.11
CA VAL A 365 -16.75 -0.19 -19.40
C VAL A 365 -16.84 -1.46 -20.27
N VAL A 366 -15.96 -1.63 -21.26
CA VAL A 366 -15.99 -2.77 -22.19
C VAL A 366 -15.41 -4.05 -21.58
N LEU A 367 -14.50 -3.92 -20.62
CA LEU A 367 -14.01 -5.04 -19.83
C LEU A 367 -15.04 -5.48 -18.76
N ARG A 368 -16.00 -4.64 -18.39
CA ARG A 368 -16.94 -4.86 -17.26
C ARG A 368 -17.97 -5.97 -17.52
N THR A 369 -18.37 -6.22 -18.77
CA THR A 369 -19.34 -7.26 -19.15
C THR A 369 -18.70 -8.65 -19.25
N LEU A 370 -17.55 -8.78 -19.92
CA LEU A 370 -16.81 -10.05 -19.99
C LEU A 370 -16.21 -10.42 -18.62
N LYS A 371 -15.73 -9.41 -17.88
CA LYS A 371 -15.27 -9.55 -16.50
C LYS A 371 -16.43 -9.74 -15.54
N GLY A 372 -17.64 -9.25 -15.79
CA GLY A 372 -18.81 -9.51 -14.95
C GLY A 372 -19.18 -11.00 -14.91
N LEU A 373 -19.09 -11.68 -16.05
CA LEU A 373 -19.27 -13.14 -16.13
C LEU A 373 -18.09 -13.89 -15.49
N LEU A 374 -16.85 -13.50 -15.78
CA LEU A 374 -15.63 -14.14 -15.23
C LEU A 374 -15.36 -13.82 -13.74
N VAL A 375 -15.79 -12.67 -13.22
CA VAL A 375 -15.71 -12.26 -11.81
C VAL A 375 -16.92 -12.76 -11.03
N SER A 376 -18.10 -12.90 -11.64
CA SER A 376 -19.19 -13.65 -10.99
C SER A 376 -18.87 -15.14 -10.89
N LEU A 377 -18.11 -15.72 -11.83
CA LEU A 377 -17.64 -17.11 -11.77
C LEU A 377 -16.34 -17.29 -10.96
N GLY A 378 -15.46 -16.28 -10.87
CA GLY A 378 -14.13 -16.39 -10.26
C GLY A 378 -13.80 -15.48 -9.07
N GLY A 379 -14.69 -14.56 -8.70
CA GLY A 379 -14.46 -13.52 -7.68
C GLY A 379 -15.36 -13.66 -6.46
N VAL A 380 -15.16 -14.71 -5.66
CA VAL A 380 -15.69 -14.72 -4.30
C VAL A 380 -14.88 -13.69 -3.49
N THR A 381 -15.54 -12.64 -3.00
CA THR A 381 -15.05 -11.80 -1.90
C THR A 381 -15.51 -12.48 -0.62
N PRO A 382 -14.65 -13.31 0.02
CA PRO A 382 -15.08 -14.08 1.16
C PRO A 382 -15.44 -13.15 2.33
N TRP A 383 -14.78 -12.01 2.49
CA TRP A 383 -15.07 -11.09 3.59
C TRP A 383 -15.91 -9.91 3.11
N THR A 384 -16.96 -9.60 3.86
CA THR A 384 -17.77 -8.40 3.67
C THR A 384 -17.95 -7.72 5.02
N ALA A 385 -17.60 -6.43 5.11
CA ALA A 385 -17.86 -5.60 6.27
C ALA A 385 -18.92 -4.57 5.93
N THR A 386 -19.98 -4.48 6.74
CA THR A 386 -21.03 -3.47 6.60
C THR A 386 -21.02 -2.58 7.83
N ILE A 387 -20.87 -1.27 7.60
CA ILE A 387 -20.84 -0.24 8.63
C ILE A 387 -22.06 0.65 8.43
N GLU A 388 -22.88 0.80 9.46
CA GLU A 388 -24.12 1.60 9.43
C GLU A 388 -24.20 2.47 10.69
N GLY A 389 -24.62 3.73 10.54
CA GLY A 389 -24.85 4.65 11.67
C GLY A 389 -24.19 6.02 11.52
N SER A 390 -24.23 6.80 12.61
CA SER A 390 -23.72 8.17 12.68
C SER A 390 -22.23 8.21 13.06
N ALA A 391 -21.59 9.38 13.09
CA ALA A 391 -20.22 9.51 13.59
C ALA A 391 -20.07 9.23 15.11
N THR A 392 -21.15 9.31 15.89
CA THR A 392 -21.13 9.09 17.34
C THR A 392 -21.44 7.66 17.74
N SER A 393 -22.28 6.97 16.95
CA SER A 393 -22.68 5.58 17.18
C SER A 393 -22.76 4.81 15.87
N ARG A 394 -21.90 3.77 15.71
CA ARG A 394 -21.89 2.91 14.51
C ARG A 394 -22.06 1.45 14.85
N SER A 395 -22.88 0.76 14.07
CA SER A 395 -22.89 -0.69 14.03
C SER A 395 -21.95 -1.17 12.92
N VAL A 396 -21.14 -2.18 13.23
CA VAL A 396 -20.27 -2.85 12.27
C VAL A 396 -20.63 -4.32 12.29
N SER A 397 -20.90 -4.90 11.13
CA SER A 397 -21.15 -6.33 10.98
C SER A 397 -20.21 -6.91 9.93
N ILE A 398 -19.67 -8.10 10.21
CA ILE A 398 -18.70 -8.77 9.37
C ILE A 398 -19.24 -10.14 8.99
N ARG A 399 -19.20 -10.42 7.71
CA ARG A 399 -19.58 -11.70 7.12
C ARG A 399 -18.38 -12.34 6.46
N ARG A 400 -18.32 -13.66 6.54
CA ARG A 400 -17.37 -14.50 5.82
C ARG A 400 -18.10 -15.57 5.03
N ASN A 401 -17.85 -15.68 3.73
CA ASN A 401 -18.48 -16.63 2.82
C ASN A 401 -20.02 -16.58 2.92
N GLY A 402 -20.58 -15.38 3.13
CA GLY A 402 -22.02 -15.17 3.33
C GLY A 402 -22.54 -15.47 4.74
N GLN A 403 -21.74 -16.04 5.64
CA GLN A 403 -22.14 -16.29 7.04
C GLN A 403 -21.75 -15.12 7.94
N ALA A 404 -22.58 -14.75 8.91
CA ALA A 404 -22.22 -13.75 9.92
C ALA A 404 -21.12 -14.31 10.82
N VAL A 405 -20.05 -13.54 11.01
CA VAL A 405 -18.91 -13.92 11.86
C VAL A 405 -18.95 -13.14 13.17
N ASP A 406 -19.06 -11.82 13.08
CA ASP A 406 -19.06 -10.96 14.25
C ASP A 406 -19.79 -9.64 13.96
N SER A 407 -20.23 -8.96 15.02
CA SER A 407 -20.82 -7.63 14.95
C SER A 407 -20.58 -6.85 16.24
N ALA A 408 -20.32 -5.55 16.12
CA ALA A 408 -20.12 -4.66 17.27
C ALA A 408 -20.89 -3.34 17.09
N VAL A 409 -21.27 -2.75 18.21
CA VAL A 409 -21.77 -1.36 18.26
C VAL A 409 -20.69 -0.51 18.91
N ILE A 410 -20.30 0.55 18.22
CA ILE A 410 -19.23 1.48 18.58
C ILE A 410 -19.90 2.76 19.05
N ASP A 411 -19.85 3.01 20.36
CA ASP A 411 -20.19 4.29 20.97
C ASP A 411 -18.88 5.01 21.33
N VAL A 412 -18.58 6.09 20.62
CA VAL A 412 -17.31 6.81 20.78
C VAL A 412 -17.23 7.46 22.16
N ALA A 413 -18.33 8.01 22.68
CA ALA A 413 -18.35 8.70 23.97
C ALA A 413 -18.11 7.75 25.14
N ALA A 414 -18.54 6.49 25.01
CA ALA A 414 -18.28 5.45 26.00
C ALA A 414 -16.85 4.88 25.93
N LEU A 415 -16.19 4.95 24.76
CA LEU A 415 -14.90 4.32 24.53
C LEU A 415 -13.71 5.27 24.71
N VAL A 416 -13.82 6.51 24.22
CA VAL A 416 -12.75 7.51 24.24
C VAL A 416 -12.95 8.41 25.47
N PRO A 417 -12.08 8.30 26.51
CA PRO A 417 -12.18 9.18 27.67
C PRO A 417 -12.04 10.63 27.26
N GLN A 418 -12.80 11.54 27.87
CA GLN A 418 -12.62 12.98 27.72
C GLN A 418 -11.92 13.50 28.98
N VAL A 419 -10.74 14.09 28.83
CA VAL A 419 -10.11 14.85 29.93
C VAL A 419 -10.78 16.22 29.95
N ALA A 420 -11.40 16.58 31.08
CA ALA A 420 -11.98 17.91 31.25
C ALA A 420 -10.87 18.97 31.21
N ASP A 421 -10.99 19.95 30.32
CA ASP A 421 -10.16 21.14 30.35
C ASP A 421 -10.59 21.99 31.56
N ASP A 422 -9.80 21.95 32.63
CA ASP A 422 -9.99 22.76 33.85
C ASP A 422 -9.77 24.28 33.63
N THR A 423 -9.71 24.76 32.39
CA THR A 423 -9.48 26.18 32.07
C THR A 423 -10.75 27.03 31.96
N THR A 424 -11.93 26.49 32.28
CA THR A 424 -13.17 27.30 32.41
C THR A 424 -14.00 26.89 33.63
N SER A 425 -13.43 27.02 34.82
CA SER A 425 -14.21 27.09 36.05
C SER A 425 -14.53 28.55 36.38
N ASP A 426 -15.65 29.04 35.84
CA ASP A 426 -16.39 30.16 36.43
C ASP A 426 -17.76 29.60 36.87
N PRO A 427 -18.01 29.38 38.19
CA PRO A 427 -19.19 28.68 38.65
C PRO A 427 -20.34 29.66 38.89
N ALA A 428 -20.99 30.15 37.83
CA ALA A 428 -22.30 30.78 37.87
C ALA A 428 -22.86 30.83 36.44
N THR A 429 -23.79 29.98 36.02
CA THR A 429 -25.22 30.18 36.26
C THR A 429 -25.94 28.96 35.69
N LYS A 430 -26.40 28.04 36.54
CA LYS A 430 -27.43 27.06 36.16
C LYS A 430 -28.78 27.73 36.34
N THR A 431 -29.34 28.25 35.24
CA THR A 431 -30.78 28.48 35.17
C THR A 431 -31.29 27.90 33.87
N SER A 432 -32.08 26.83 34.00
CA SER A 432 -32.86 26.24 32.93
C SER A 432 -33.78 27.27 32.31
N THR A 433 -33.63 27.52 31.02
CA THR A 433 -34.73 27.94 30.17
C THR A 433 -34.70 27.10 28.90
N VAL A 434 -35.75 26.30 28.76
CA VAL A 434 -36.12 25.57 27.56
C VAL A 434 -36.49 26.62 26.52
N GLU A 435 -35.66 26.80 25.50
CA GLU A 435 -36.05 27.48 24.26
C GLU A 435 -35.75 26.58 23.06
N THR A 436 -36.81 26.39 22.29
CA THR A 436 -36.97 25.63 21.05
C THR A 436 -35.95 26.08 19.98
N PRO A 437 -35.37 25.18 19.17
CA PRO A 437 -34.34 25.57 18.22
C PRO A 437 -34.95 26.32 17.03
N LYS A 438 -34.63 27.61 16.92
CA LYS A 438 -34.88 28.42 15.73
C LYS A 438 -33.74 28.21 14.74
N ALA A 439 -34.11 27.77 13.53
CA ALA A 439 -33.23 27.48 12.42
C ALA A 439 -32.23 28.61 12.14
N ALA A 440 -30.93 28.27 12.20
CA ALA A 440 -29.86 29.06 11.62
C ALA A 440 -29.35 28.33 10.38
N THR A 441 -29.45 29.03 9.25
CA THR A 441 -28.98 28.65 7.92
C THR A 441 -27.46 28.38 7.93
N PRO A 442 -26.96 27.36 7.21
CA PRO A 442 -25.55 27.03 7.16
C PRO A 442 -24.83 27.88 6.13
N GLU A 443 -24.05 28.87 6.58
CA GLU A 443 -23.02 29.51 5.76
C GLU A 443 -21.69 29.49 6.51
N GLY A 444 -20.66 28.93 5.87
CA GLY A 444 -19.27 29.19 6.25
C GLY A 444 -18.42 27.95 6.55
N GLY A 445 -17.79 27.42 5.50
CA GLY A 445 -16.50 26.74 5.60
C GLY A 445 -16.56 25.27 5.96
N ALA A 446 -16.32 24.42 4.95
CA ALA A 446 -15.85 23.06 5.15
C ALA A 446 -14.58 23.08 6.02
N ARG A 447 -14.75 22.89 7.33
CA ARG A 447 -13.69 22.45 8.22
C ARG A 447 -13.18 21.15 7.62
N ALA A 448 -11.92 21.14 7.18
CA ALA A 448 -11.25 19.92 6.76
C ALA A 448 -11.57 18.81 7.78
N ALA A 449 -12.13 17.70 7.29
CA ALA A 449 -12.74 16.66 8.10
C ALA A 449 -11.87 16.27 9.30
N GLU A 450 -12.33 16.59 10.51
CA GLU A 450 -11.78 15.98 11.72
C GLU A 450 -11.89 14.46 11.56
N PRO A 451 -10.81 13.71 11.82
CA PRO A 451 -10.79 12.32 11.46
C PRO A 451 -11.69 11.53 12.42
N ASP A 452 -12.71 10.88 11.85
CA ASP A 452 -13.79 10.22 12.55
C ASP A 452 -13.28 9.02 13.39
N ALA A 453 -13.20 9.20 14.71
CA ALA A 453 -12.75 8.18 15.65
C ALA A 453 -13.59 6.88 15.57
N SER A 454 -14.88 6.98 15.21
CA SER A 454 -15.74 5.80 15.04
C SER A 454 -15.26 4.91 13.89
N LEU A 455 -14.72 5.49 12.81
CA LEU A 455 -14.18 4.75 11.68
C LEU A 455 -12.87 4.05 11.98
N ARG A 456 -12.02 4.64 12.83
CA ARG A 456 -10.81 3.97 13.31
C ARG A 456 -11.11 2.76 14.16
N LEU A 457 -12.08 2.91 15.08
CA LEU A 457 -12.59 1.82 15.90
C LEU A 457 -13.22 0.72 15.03
N ALA A 458 -13.96 1.10 13.97
CA ALA A 458 -14.51 0.14 13.01
C ALA A 458 -13.41 -0.60 12.23
N ALA A 459 -12.37 0.11 11.78
CA ALA A 459 -11.22 -0.50 11.11
C ALA A 459 -10.47 -1.47 12.04
N ALA A 460 -10.27 -1.11 13.31
CA ALA A 460 -9.67 -1.99 14.32
C ALA A 460 -10.54 -3.24 14.58
N PHE A 461 -11.87 -3.10 14.65
CA PHE A 461 -12.80 -4.22 14.77
C PHE A 461 -12.71 -5.19 13.57
N ILE A 462 -12.67 -4.64 12.36
CA ILE A 462 -12.50 -5.42 11.12
C ILE A 462 -11.16 -6.16 11.14
N LEU A 463 -10.06 -5.47 11.44
CA LEU A 463 -8.72 -6.07 11.50
C LEU A 463 -8.65 -7.21 12.54
N MET A 464 -9.17 -6.99 13.74
CA MET A 464 -9.21 -8.00 14.80
C MET A 464 -10.03 -9.22 14.38
N THR A 465 -11.18 -9.01 13.74
CA THR A 465 -12.02 -10.10 13.24
C THR A 465 -11.31 -10.91 12.16
N LEU A 466 -10.65 -10.26 11.21
CA LEU A 466 -9.82 -10.93 10.20
C LEU A 466 -8.69 -11.75 10.85
N SER A 467 -8.08 -11.23 11.92
CA SER A 467 -6.98 -11.91 12.64
C SER A 467 -7.35 -13.29 13.19
N THR A 468 -8.63 -13.54 13.47
CA THR A 468 -9.12 -14.83 13.99
C THR A 468 -8.93 -15.98 13.00
N LYS A 469 -8.88 -15.68 11.69
CA LYS A 469 -8.70 -16.66 10.61
C LYS A 469 -7.39 -16.50 9.84
N HIS A 470 -6.66 -15.41 10.07
CA HIS A 470 -5.42 -15.07 9.37
C HIS A 470 -4.25 -14.90 10.36
N PRO A 471 -3.43 -15.94 10.57
CA PRO A 471 -2.33 -15.94 11.55
C PRO A 471 -1.34 -14.78 11.41
N LYS A 472 -1.02 -14.37 10.18
CA LYS A 472 -0.11 -13.23 9.95
C LYS A 472 -0.67 -11.90 10.45
N ILE A 473 -1.99 -11.69 10.37
CA ILE A 473 -2.64 -10.52 10.96
C ILE A 473 -2.58 -10.63 12.49
N ARG A 474 -2.84 -11.82 13.04
CA ARG A 474 -2.76 -12.09 14.49
C ARG A 474 -1.37 -11.79 15.06
N GLU A 475 -0.32 -12.19 14.34
CA GLU A 475 1.08 -11.93 14.71
C GLU A 475 1.36 -10.42 14.76
N GLY A 476 0.99 -9.66 13.71
CA GLY A 476 1.20 -8.21 13.65
C GLY A 476 0.41 -7.37 14.67
N LEU A 477 -0.58 -7.97 15.35
CA LEU A 477 -1.33 -7.32 16.44
C LEU A 477 -0.61 -7.35 17.81
N ALA A 478 0.59 -7.92 17.89
CA ALA A 478 1.48 -7.86 19.06
C ALA A 478 0.79 -8.21 20.39
N GLY A 479 0.08 -9.34 20.41
CA GLY A 479 -0.61 -9.84 21.61
C GLY A 479 -2.02 -9.30 21.85
N ALA A 480 -2.46 -8.28 21.09
CA ALA A 480 -3.80 -7.73 21.26
C ALA A 480 -4.90 -8.79 21.03
N THR A 481 -5.87 -8.81 21.93
CA THR A 481 -7.04 -9.69 21.95
C THR A 481 -8.36 -8.93 21.80
N ARG A 482 -8.36 -7.61 22.04
CA ARG A 482 -9.56 -6.78 21.95
C ARG A 482 -9.40 -5.62 20.99
N TRP A 483 -10.37 -5.44 20.11
CA TRP A 483 -10.33 -4.42 19.07
C TRP A 483 -10.41 -3.00 19.64
N GLU A 484 -11.08 -2.83 20.78
CA GLU A 484 -11.20 -1.53 21.46
C GLU A 484 -9.82 -0.99 21.83
N SER A 485 -8.93 -1.86 22.32
CA SER A 485 -7.57 -1.48 22.68
C SER A 485 -6.73 -1.10 21.46
N VAL A 486 -6.85 -1.84 20.36
CA VAL A 486 -6.17 -1.53 19.09
C VAL A 486 -6.64 -0.18 18.54
N GLY A 487 -7.96 0.06 18.52
CA GLY A 487 -8.52 1.32 18.03
C GLY A 487 -8.12 2.51 18.90
N LEU A 488 -8.14 2.36 20.23
CA LEU A 488 -7.70 3.42 21.16
C LEU A 488 -6.19 3.69 21.06
N GLN A 489 -5.34 2.66 20.91
CA GLN A 489 -3.91 2.85 20.66
C GLN A 489 -3.66 3.58 19.34
N TYR A 490 -4.41 3.26 18.29
CA TYR A 490 -4.28 3.93 17.01
C TYR A 490 -4.73 5.41 17.08
N ILE A 491 -5.86 5.71 17.73
CA ILE A 491 -6.29 7.10 17.99
C ILE A 491 -5.20 7.86 18.77
N ALA A 492 -4.67 7.28 19.83
CA ALA A 492 -3.65 7.93 20.66
C ALA A 492 -2.31 8.18 19.93
N SER A 493 -1.94 7.30 19.01
CA SER A 493 -0.66 7.39 18.28
C SER A 493 -0.75 8.20 16.98
N ALA A 494 -1.94 8.27 16.35
CA ALA A 494 -2.16 8.99 15.10
C ALA A 494 -2.70 10.41 15.32
N ASP A 495 -3.69 10.60 16.20
CA ASP A 495 -4.41 11.88 16.33
C ASP A 495 -3.83 12.76 17.44
N LEU A 496 -3.43 12.13 18.55
CA LEU A 496 -3.02 12.83 19.78
C LEU A 496 -1.49 12.99 19.86
N ALA A 497 -0.84 13.19 18.72
CA ALA A 497 0.61 13.29 18.62
C ALA A 497 1.16 14.66 19.05
N LYS A 498 0.31 15.67 19.24
CA LYS A 498 0.77 17.03 19.56
C LYS A 498 1.19 17.14 21.05
N PRO A 499 2.14 18.04 21.38
CA PRO A 499 2.53 18.28 22.77
C PRO A 499 1.38 18.75 23.69
N SER A 500 0.37 19.44 23.13
CA SER A 500 -0.83 19.84 23.88
C SER A 500 -1.67 18.65 24.36
N ASP A 501 -1.58 17.51 23.68
CA ASP A 501 -2.53 16.41 23.83
C ASP A 501 -2.00 15.34 24.79
N VAL A 502 -0.88 15.58 25.48
CA VAL A 502 -0.19 14.56 26.30
C VAL A 502 -1.09 13.94 27.35
N ALA A 503 -1.90 14.75 28.06
CA ALA A 503 -2.82 14.27 29.09
C ALA A 503 -3.91 13.37 28.48
N GLN A 504 -4.53 13.84 27.40
CA GLN A 504 -5.56 13.11 26.66
C GLN A 504 -5.00 11.80 26.07
N ARG A 505 -3.81 11.83 25.45
CA ARG A 505 -3.09 10.67 24.93
C ARG A 505 -2.84 9.62 26.02
N ARG A 506 -2.36 10.03 27.20
CA ARG A 506 -2.15 9.14 28.34
C ARG A 506 -3.46 8.52 28.83
N ALA A 507 -4.54 9.29 28.91
CA ALA A 507 -5.85 8.79 29.31
C ALA A 507 -6.40 7.74 28.32
N VAL A 508 -6.30 8.01 27.01
CA VAL A 508 -6.72 7.07 25.95
C VAL A 508 -5.89 5.79 25.98
N LEU A 509 -4.56 5.88 26.13
CA LEU A 509 -3.68 4.70 26.20
C LEU A 509 -3.90 3.87 27.47
N ALA A 510 -4.10 4.51 28.63
CA ALA A 510 -4.49 3.80 29.85
C ALA A 510 -5.83 3.07 29.68
N SER A 511 -6.80 3.73 29.02
CA SER A 511 -8.10 3.14 28.67
C SER A 511 -7.97 1.94 27.72
N ALA A 512 -7.02 1.97 26.79
CA ALA A 512 -6.69 0.85 25.90
C ALA A 512 -6.13 -0.34 26.69
N LEU A 513 -5.19 -0.10 27.60
CA LEU A 513 -4.56 -1.14 28.42
C LEU A 513 -5.50 -1.75 29.45
N ASN A 514 -6.39 -0.95 30.06
CA ASN A 514 -7.41 -1.46 30.97
C ASN A 514 -8.36 -2.44 30.29
N ARG A 515 -8.62 -2.25 28.98
CA ARG A 515 -9.46 -3.16 28.19
C ARG A 515 -8.68 -4.41 27.79
N ASP A 516 -7.42 -4.25 27.40
CA ASP A 516 -6.58 -5.35 26.93
C ASP A 516 -5.13 -5.17 27.40
N PRO A 517 -4.78 -5.73 28.56
CA PRO A 517 -3.41 -5.71 29.05
C PRO A 517 -2.43 -6.46 28.12
N GLY A 518 -2.92 -7.36 27.26
CA GLY A 518 -2.09 -8.13 26.33
C GLY A 518 -1.61 -7.34 25.11
N ASN A 519 -2.13 -6.13 24.87
CA ASN A 519 -1.73 -5.29 23.74
C ASN A 519 -0.34 -4.65 23.99
N LEU A 520 0.71 -5.33 23.52
CA LEU A 520 2.10 -4.88 23.74
C LEU A 520 2.39 -3.54 23.05
N SER A 521 1.79 -3.27 21.89
CA SER A 521 1.91 -1.98 21.20
C SER A 521 1.35 -0.83 22.05
N ALA A 522 0.20 -1.04 22.69
CA ALA A 522 -0.37 -0.06 23.63
C ALA A 522 0.48 0.09 24.90
N GLN A 523 1.12 -0.98 25.38
CA GLN A 523 1.99 -0.92 26.56
C GLN A 523 3.23 -0.06 26.27
N LEU A 524 3.90 -0.29 25.14
CA LEU A 524 5.04 0.52 24.71
C LEU A 524 4.62 1.98 24.53
N ALA A 525 3.50 2.23 23.83
CA ALA A 525 2.98 3.57 23.62
C ALA A 525 2.68 4.31 24.93
N TYR A 526 2.04 3.63 25.89
CA TYR A 526 1.71 4.22 27.19
C TYR A 526 2.95 4.55 28.01
N ARG A 527 3.88 3.60 28.12
CA ARG A 527 5.14 3.81 28.85
C ARG A 527 5.96 4.93 28.23
N HIS A 528 6.05 4.96 26.91
CA HIS A 528 6.68 6.02 26.15
C HIS A 528 6.03 7.39 26.45
N ALA A 529 4.70 7.49 26.41
CA ALA A 529 3.99 8.72 26.71
C ALA A 529 4.18 9.21 28.16
N LEU A 530 4.50 8.33 29.11
CA LEU A 530 4.77 8.68 30.50
C LEU A 530 6.19 9.24 30.68
N ASP A 531 7.19 8.55 30.13
CA ASP A 531 8.57 8.71 30.59
C ASP A 531 9.54 9.26 29.55
N ARG A 532 9.20 9.29 28.25
CA ARG A 532 10.12 9.67 27.15
C ARG A 532 10.72 11.07 27.32
N ASP A 533 9.92 12.00 27.80
CA ASP A 533 10.27 13.42 27.93
C ASP A 533 10.78 13.77 29.33
N SER A 534 10.98 12.77 30.20
CA SER A 534 11.52 12.99 31.54
C SER A 534 12.98 13.45 31.48
N THR A 535 13.34 14.39 32.35
CA THR A 535 14.72 14.80 32.60
C THR A 535 15.29 14.20 33.90
N ASP A 536 14.47 13.45 34.65
CA ASP A 536 14.91 12.78 35.88
C ASP A 536 15.60 11.45 35.57
N ARG A 537 16.87 11.34 35.97
CA ARG A 537 17.71 10.14 35.76
C ARG A 537 17.02 8.86 36.24
N LYS A 538 16.45 8.85 37.44
CA LYS A 538 15.84 7.64 38.01
C LYS A 538 14.63 7.17 37.21
N THR A 539 13.87 8.10 36.66
CA THR A 539 12.72 7.79 35.81
C THR A 539 13.16 7.23 34.47
N LEU A 540 14.19 7.80 33.85
CA LEU A 540 14.76 7.29 32.60
C LEU A 540 15.42 5.91 32.78
N GLU A 541 16.15 5.68 33.88
CA GLU A 541 16.73 4.36 34.20
C GLU A 541 15.64 3.29 34.37
N ARG A 542 14.58 3.59 35.13
CA ARG A 542 13.42 2.68 35.26
C ARG A 542 12.73 2.42 33.93
N TYR A 543 12.72 3.39 33.01
CA TYR A 543 12.14 3.19 31.69
C TYR A 543 13.04 2.31 30.81
N ARG A 544 14.35 2.56 30.80
CA ARG A 544 15.36 1.71 30.14
C ARG A 544 15.28 0.26 30.59
N ASP A 545 15.23 0.02 31.90
CA ASP A 545 15.23 -1.34 32.46
C ASP A 545 13.91 -2.06 32.16
N TRP A 546 12.80 -1.31 32.13
CA TRP A 546 11.51 -1.82 31.66
C TRP A 546 11.56 -2.22 30.18
N LEU A 547 12.18 -1.40 29.31
CA LEU A 547 12.34 -1.72 27.89
C LEU A 547 13.16 -3.00 27.68
N HIS A 548 14.25 -3.16 28.43
CA HIS A 548 15.07 -4.38 28.38
C HIS A 548 14.25 -5.63 28.73
N THR A 549 13.41 -5.54 29.76
CA THR A 549 12.50 -6.64 30.12
C THR A 549 11.43 -6.85 29.03
N PHE A 550 10.86 -5.77 28.49
CA PHE A 550 9.82 -5.78 27.47
C PHE A 550 10.27 -6.46 26.16
N GLU A 551 11.54 -6.33 25.78
CA GLU A 551 12.12 -6.98 24.59
C GLU A 551 11.99 -8.52 24.60
N SER A 552 11.86 -9.11 25.79
CA SER A 552 11.69 -10.55 26.00
C SER A 552 10.23 -11.01 26.10
N ALA A 553 9.26 -10.10 25.97
CA ALA A 553 7.84 -10.43 26.12
C ALA A 553 7.37 -11.46 25.07
N GLU A 554 6.52 -12.40 25.50
CA GLU A 554 5.89 -13.37 24.60
C GLU A 554 4.90 -12.67 23.66
N GLY A 555 4.95 -12.99 22.37
CA GLY A 555 4.07 -12.38 21.36
C GLY A 555 4.55 -11.03 20.82
N LEU A 556 5.75 -10.57 21.19
CA LEU A 556 6.36 -9.37 20.66
C LEU A 556 6.71 -9.55 19.17
N THR A 557 6.23 -8.64 18.32
CA THR A 557 6.60 -8.63 16.90
C THR A 557 8.06 -8.23 16.73
N ARG A 558 8.68 -8.63 15.63
CA ARG A 558 10.06 -8.23 15.31
C ARG A 558 10.17 -6.71 15.19
N GLY A 559 9.23 -6.07 14.49
CA GLY A 559 9.13 -4.61 14.39
C GLY A 559 9.05 -3.92 15.76
N LEU A 560 8.18 -4.37 16.66
CA LEU A 560 8.04 -3.80 17.99
C LEU A 560 9.30 -4.00 18.85
N ARG A 561 10.01 -5.14 18.69
CA ARG A 561 11.30 -5.37 19.35
C ARG A 561 12.38 -4.40 18.86
N LEU A 562 12.48 -4.18 17.54
CA LEU A 562 13.40 -3.19 16.96
C LEU A 562 13.15 -1.80 17.55
N ARG A 563 11.88 -1.37 17.62
CA ARG A 563 11.49 -0.09 18.24
C ARG A 563 11.84 -0.01 19.72
N ALA A 564 11.60 -1.07 20.48
CA ALA A 564 11.92 -1.12 21.90
C ALA A 564 13.44 -1.02 22.15
N THR A 565 14.25 -1.80 21.42
CA THR A 565 15.73 -1.73 21.51
C THR A 565 16.29 -0.37 21.08
N TYR A 566 15.78 0.20 19.99
CA TYR A 566 16.12 1.56 19.57
C TYR A 566 15.80 2.58 20.66
N THR A 567 14.57 2.55 21.17
CA THR A 567 14.12 3.46 22.23
C THR A 567 14.97 3.28 23.48
N ARG A 568 15.37 2.05 23.81
CA ARG A 568 16.25 1.77 24.95
C ARG A 568 17.61 2.43 24.79
N ALA A 569 18.20 2.41 23.59
CA ALA A 569 19.47 3.10 23.31
C ALA A 569 19.36 4.62 23.49
N VAL A 570 18.26 5.22 23.01
CA VAL A 570 17.96 6.66 23.18
C VAL A 570 17.76 7.00 24.67
N ILE A 571 16.96 6.23 25.38
CA ILE A 571 16.69 6.48 26.82
C ILE A 571 17.93 6.24 27.68
N ALA A 572 18.75 5.23 27.36
CA ALA A 572 20.04 5.01 28.03
C ALA A 572 20.98 6.22 27.86
N THR A 573 20.97 6.82 26.67
CA THR A 573 21.72 8.06 26.39
C THR A 573 21.20 9.20 27.25
N ASN A 574 19.89 9.47 27.22
CA ASN A 574 19.30 10.54 28.02
C ASN A 574 19.53 10.34 29.53
N ALA A 575 19.44 9.10 30.02
CA ALA A 575 19.70 8.77 31.42
C ALA A 575 21.15 9.06 31.84
N ALA A 576 22.11 8.82 30.94
CA ALA A 576 23.53 9.11 31.18
C ALA A 576 23.78 10.61 31.36
N PHE A 577 23.03 11.46 30.64
CA PHE A 577 23.18 12.93 30.66
C PHE A 577 22.20 13.67 31.58
N ALA A 578 21.23 12.99 32.20
CA ALA A 578 20.22 13.59 33.08
C ALA A 578 20.77 14.27 34.36
N GLY A 579 22.08 14.17 34.62
CA GLY A 579 22.78 14.86 35.71
C GLY A 579 23.84 15.88 35.27
N GLY A 580 23.90 16.22 33.97
CA GLY A 580 25.00 16.99 33.38
C GLY A 580 26.02 16.07 32.71
N ARG A 581 27.31 16.23 33.03
CA ARG A 581 28.36 15.37 32.46
C ARG A 581 28.10 13.89 32.75
N ALA A 582 28.21 13.05 31.73
CA ALA A 582 27.94 11.62 31.85
C ALA A 582 29.10 10.92 32.59
N THR A 583 28.90 10.62 33.87
CA THR A 583 29.84 9.92 34.76
C THR A 583 29.65 8.39 34.74
N GLY A 584 29.00 7.88 33.69
CA GLY A 584 28.62 6.47 33.53
C GLY A 584 27.56 6.27 32.45
N GLY A 585 27.09 5.04 32.25
CA GLY A 585 25.98 4.74 31.33
C GLY A 585 26.39 4.37 29.90
N ARG A 586 27.65 4.59 29.49
CA ARG A 586 28.17 4.16 28.18
C ARG A 586 27.93 2.68 27.89
N ALA A 587 28.23 1.80 28.85
CA ALA A 587 28.04 0.36 28.70
C ALA A 587 26.57 0.00 28.40
N ALA A 588 25.61 0.70 29.02
CA ALA A 588 24.19 0.48 28.77
C ALA A 588 23.75 0.95 27.38
N ILE A 589 24.37 2.01 26.84
CA ILE A 589 24.16 2.45 25.45
C ILE A 589 24.73 1.41 24.49
N GLU A 590 25.96 0.95 24.72
CA GLU A 590 26.63 -0.07 23.92
C GLU A 590 25.86 -1.40 23.88
N GLU A 591 25.40 -1.86 25.05
CA GLU A 591 24.56 -3.06 25.18
C GLU A 591 23.26 -2.94 24.36
N ALA A 592 22.55 -1.81 24.46
CA ALA A 592 21.34 -1.59 23.68
C ALA A 592 21.59 -1.57 22.16
N LEU A 593 22.73 -1.01 21.72
CA LEU A 593 23.14 -1.02 20.31
C LEU A 593 23.50 -2.42 19.82
N ASP A 594 24.13 -3.25 20.66
CA ASP A 594 24.45 -4.64 20.32
C ASP A 594 23.20 -5.50 20.18
N ASP A 595 22.26 -5.36 21.12
CA ASP A 595 20.98 -6.07 21.07
C ASP A 595 20.16 -5.67 19.84
N TYR A 596 20.12 -4.37 19.50
CA TYR A 596 19.48 -3.88 18.28
C TYR A 596 20.10 -4.54 17.03
N ARG A 597 21.43 -4.52 16.89
CA ARG A 597 22.12 -5.08 15.71
C ARG A 597 21.91 -6.57 15.57
N LYS A 598 21.87 -7.30 16.69
CA LYS A 598 21.57 -8.74 16.68
C LYS A 598 20.22 -9.01 16.02
N ILE A 599 19.21 -8.20 16.31
CA ILE A 599 17.87 -8.34 15.72
C ILE A 599 17.84 -7.85 14.27
N ALA A 600 18.50 -6.72 13.98
CA ALA A 600 18.57 -6.14 12.64
C ALA A 600 19.25 -7.09 11.64
N ASN A 601 20.35 -7.76 12.03
CA ASN A 601 21.06 -8.73 11.18
C ASN A 601 20.23 -9.99 10.86
N ASP A 602 19.20 -10.29 11.63
CA ASP A 602 18.27 -11.41 11.38
C ASP A 602 17.15 -11.06 10.38
N VAL A 603 17.08 -9.80 9.91
CA VAL A 603 16.14 -9.33 8.89
C VAL A 603 16.73 -9.60 7.50
N ALA A 604 16.01 -10.33 6.66
CA ALA A 604 16.45 -10.58 5.29
C ALA A 604 16.10 -9.40 4.38
N ALA A 605 16.88 -9.18 3.32
CA ALA A 605 16.50 -8.27 2.24
C ALA A 605 15.12 -8.67 1.70
N ASP A 606 14.23 -7.68 1.50
CA ASP A 606 12.81 -7.83 1.14
C ASP A 606 11.85 -8.27 2.27
N ASP A 607 12.30 -8.41 3.52
CA ASP A 607 11.39 -8.56 4.66
C ASP A 607 10.59 -7.24 4.88
N PRO A 608 9.34 -7.29 5.38
CA PRO A 608 8.55 -6.09 5.64
C PRO A 608 9.22 -5.08 6.59
N GLU A 609 10.07 -5.57 7.50
CA GLU A 609 10.83 -4.78 8.46
C GLU A 609 12.13 -4.17 7.92
N ASP A 610 12.57 -4.51 6.70
CA ASP A 610 13.83 -4.03 6.12
C ASP A 610 13.90 -2.50 6.10
N HIS A 611 12.84 -1.84 5.64
CA HIS A 611 12.73 -0.39 5.66
C HIS A 611 12.74 0.23 7.06
N LEU A 612 12.20 -0.48 8.06
CA LEU A 612 12.26 -0.02 9.45
C LEU A 612 13.70 -0.10 9.97
N VAL A 613 14.44 -1.15 9.60
CA VAL A 613 15.87 -1.27 9.92
C VAL A 613 16.63 -0.12 9.25
N GLU A 614 16.47 0.12 7.95
CA GLU A 614 17.12 1.22 7.24
C GLU A 614 16.88 2.59 7.91
N GLU A 615 15.62 2.88 8.30
CA GLU A 615 15.28 4.16 8.95
C GLU A 615 15.87 4.27 10.37
N LEU A 616 15.87 3.17 11.13
CA LEU A 616 16.43 3.14 12.48
C LEU A 616 17.97 3.21 12.45
N GLU A 617 18.62 2.56 11.49
CA GLU A 617 20.08 2.61 11.32
C GLU A 617 20.56 4.02 10.98
N ASP A 618 19.88 4.77 10.09
CA ASP A 618 20.17 6.18 9.82
C ASP A 618 20.16 7.02 11.10
N ARG A 619 19.21 6.75 12.01
CA ARG A 619 19.06 7.46 13.28
C ARG A 619 20.08 7.04 14.34
N LEU A 620 20.59 5.80 14.30
CA LEU A 620 21.56 5.27 15.26
C LEU A 620 22.99 5.69 14.96
N GLN A 621 23.29 6.20 13.74
CA GLN A 621 24.64 6.64 13.36
C GLN A 621 25.25 7.64 14.36
N GLY A 622 24.44 8.56 14.88
CA GLY A 622 24.88 9.52 15.90
C GLY A 622 25.28 8.84 17.21
N LEU A 623 24.49 7.86 17.69
CA LEU A 623 24.79 7.13 18.92
C LEU A 623 26.04 6.26 18.77
N ASP A 624 26.22 5.59 17.61
CA ASP A 624 27.43 4.82 17.32
C ASP A 624 28.69 5.69 17.30
N TYR A 625 28.59 6.89 16.76
CA TYR A 625 29.67 7.86 16.78
C TYR A 625 29.94 8.39 18.21
N LEU A 626 28.88 8.64 18.99
CA LEU A 626 28.98 9.09 20.38
C LEU A 626 29.77 8.11 21.26
N VAL A 627 29.49 6.81 21.16
CA VAL A 627 30.18 5.78 21.95
C VAL A 627 31.51 5.31 21.33
N GLY A 628 31.94 5.91 20.22
CA GLY A 628 33.22 5.58 19.58
C GLY A 628 33.27 4.23 18.85
N ARG A 629 32.11 3.67 18.47
CA ARG A 629 32.01 2.50 17.59
C ARG A 629 32.28 2.84 16.13
N ARG A 630 32.11 4.12 15.77
CA ARG A 630 32.40 4.65 14.44
C ARG A 630 33.57 5.63 14.50
N ALA A 631 34.57 5.42 13.65
CA ALA A 631 35.71 6.35 13.52
C ALA A 631 35.38 7.56 12.64
N GLU A 632 34.60 7.34 11.58
CA GLU A 632 34.21 8.38 10.62
C GLU A 632 32.98 9.15 11.11
N LYS A 633 32.98 10.46 10.83
CA LYS A 633 31.81 11.32 11.11
C LYS A 633 30.61 10.85 10.26
N PRO A 634 29.44 10.62 10.87
CA PRO A 634 28.25 10.19 10.14
C PRO A 634 27.67 11.31 9.27
N THR A 635 27.06 10.92 8.15
CA THR A 635 26.35 11.81 7.23
C THR A 635 24.88 11.42 7.20
N PRO A 636 24.03 12.03 8.03
CA PRO A 636 22.64 11.63 8.17
C PRO A 636 21.80 12.07 6.97
N ASN A 637 20.83 11.23 6.57
CA ASN A 637 19.97 11.47 5.42
C ASN A 637 18.55 11.94 5.81
N SER A 638 18.23 11.98 7.11
CA SER A 638 16.92 12.42 7.63
C SER A 638 17.04 13.59 8.62
N PRO A 639 16.03 14.46 8.77
CA PRO A 639 16.05 15.53 9.78
C PRO A 639 16.29 15.04 11.21
N THR A 640 15.74 13.87 11.58
CA THR A 640 16.02 13.28 12.90
C THR A 640 17.40 12.65 12.98
N GLY A 641 17.91 12.06 11.89
CA GLY A 641 19.33 11.68 11.81
C GLY A 641 20.25 12.88 12.03
N MET A 642 19.94 14.03 11.42
CA MET A 642 20.65 15.30 11.65
C MET A 642 20.58 15.72 13.11
N TYR A 643 19.41 15.62 13.75
CA TYR A 643 19.26 15.90 15.18
C TYR A 643 20.18 15.01 16.03
N ASN A 644 20.14 13.69 15.83
CA ASN A 644 20.91 12.73 16.61
C ASN A 644 22.42 12.90 16.41
N VAL A 645 22.86 13.15 15.17
CA VAL A 645 24.27 13.46 14.87
C VAL A 645 24.71 14.77 15.51
N GLY A 646 23.86 15.81 15.45
CA GLY A 646 24.10 17.08 16.13
C GLY A 646 24.24 16.91 17.66
N CYS A 647 23.36 16.11 18.26
CA CYS A 647 23.43 15.79 19.70
C CYS A 647 24.67 14.98 20.06
N ALA A 648 25.05 14.00 19.23
CA ALA A 648 26.26 13.23 19.43
C ALA A 648 27.50 14.13 19.39
N LEU A 649 27.65 14.98 18.36
CA LEU A 649 28.75 15.94 18.24
C LEU A 649 28.80 16.90 19.43
N ALA A 650 27.64 17.42 19.85
CA ALA A 650 27.52 18.31 21.00
C ALA A 650 27.96 17.65 22.32
N SER A 651 27.61 16.38 22.55
CA SER A 651 27.77 15.71 23.85
C SER A 651 29.00 14.80 23.95
N ARG A 652 29.69 14.49 22.85
CA ARG A 652 30.81 13.53 22.81
C ARG A 652 31.95 13.86 23.77
N ARG A 653 32.19 15.15 24.03
CA ARG A 653 33.23 15.60 24.97
C ARG A 653 32.82 15.51 26.46
N ASP A 654 31.52 15.35 26.70
CA ASP A 654 30.93 15.24 28.03
C ASP A 654 30.71 13.79 28.45
N LEU A 655 30.96 12.84 27.55
CA LEU A 655 30.99 11.41 27.84
C LEU A 655 32.41 10.99 28.23
N GLU A 656 32.55 10.23 29.31
CA GLU A 656 33.83 9.60 29.67
C GLU A 656 34.24 8.58 28.61
N MET A 657 35.39 8.81 27.98
CA MET A 657 35.95 7.96 26.92
C MET A 657 37.28 7.34 27.39
N PRO A 658 37.58 6.08 27.03
CA PRO A 658 38.91 5.49 27.22
C PRO A 658 40.00 6.37 26.62
N SER A 659 41.16 6.44 27.28
CA SER A 659 42.26 7.36 26.96
C SER A 659 42.71 7.34 25.48
N ALA A 660 42.70 6.18 24.82
CA ALA A 660 43.07 6.04 23.41
C ALA A 660 42.10 6.72 22.41
N GLN A 661 40.87 7.06 22.83
CA GLN A 661 39.85 7.73 22.02
C GLN A 661 39.59 9.18 22.48
N ALA A 662 40.27 9.63 23.55
CA ALA A 662 40.00 10.90 24.21
C ALA A 662 40.55 12.13 23.47
N ASP A 663 41.54 11.95 22.58
CA ASP A 663 42.32 13.05 22.01
C ASP A 663 41.88 13.50 20.61
N ALA A 664 40.95 12.78 19.95
CA ALA A 664 40.49 13.09 18.60
C ALA A 664 39.33 14.11 18.57
N GLY A 665 39.65 15.42 18.61
CA GLY A 665 38.79 16.46 18.01
C GLY A 665 37.64 17.03 18.86
N LYS A 666 37.69 16.96 20.20
CA LYS A 666 36.59 17.37 21.10
C LYS A 666 36.17 18.85 21.05
N ALA A 667 37.02 19.76 20.59
CA ALA A 667 36.69 21.19 20.42
C ALA A 667 36.19 21.55 19.00
N ALA A 668 36.45 20.68 18.01
CA ALA A 668 36.09 20.94 16.60
C ALA A 668 34.65 20.53 16.26
N ASP A 669 33.94 19.86 17.18
CA ASP A 669 32.60 19.33 16.92
C ASP A 669 31.48 20.35 17.22
N ASP A 670 31.70 21.33 18.10
CA ASP A 670 30.67 22.33 18.48
C ASP A 670 30.11 23.13 17.28
N PRO A 671 30.94 23.66 16.34
CA PRO A 671 30.42 24.36 15.17
C PRO A 671 29.56 23.46 14.28
N GLU A 672 29.95 22.20 14.13
CA GLU A 672 29.26 21.23 13.29
C GLU A 672 27.95 20.75 13.95
N ALA A 673 27.95 20.59 15.27
CA ALA A 673 26.74 20.33 16.05
C ALA A 673 25.69 21.42 15.83
N VAL A 674 26.10 22.71 15.82
CA VAL A 674 25.20 23.83 15.51
C VAL A 674 24.60 23.70 14.11
N VAL A 675 25.41 23.35 13.10
CA VAL A 675 24.93 23.19 11.71
C VAL A 675 23.85 22.12 11.63
N TRP A 676 24.10 20.95 12.21
CA TRP A 676 23.15 19.84 12.16
C TRP A 676 21.88 20.09 12.98
N LEU A 677 22.02 20.63 14.20
CA LEU A 677 20.86 21.00 15.03
C LEU A 677 20.03 22.10 14.37
N THR A 678 20.65 23.05 13.67
CA THR A 678 19.92 24.10 12.93
C THR A 678 19.09 23.52 11.79
N ARG A 679 19.65 22.58 11.01
CA ARG A 679 18.91 21.88 9.95
C ARG A 679 17.79 21.01 10.50
N ALA A 680 18.03 20.34 11.63
CA ALA A 680 17.03 19.51 12.28
C ALA A 680 15.76 20.27 12.73
N ARG A 681 15.86 21.60 12.97
CA ARG A 681 14.71 22.45 13.37
C ARG A 681 13.61 22.59 12.32
N GLU A 682 13.85 22.13 11.09
CA GLU A 682 12.80 21.97 10.07
C GLU A 682 11.75 20.93 10.51
N ASN A 683 12.11 19.99 11.38
CA ASN A 683 11.17 19.04 11.97
C ASN A 683 10.38 19.67 13.14
N PRO A 684 9.03 19.69 13.11
CA PRO A 684 8.21 20.24 14.18
C PRO A 684 8.42 19.60 15.55
N LEU A 685 8.77 18.30 15.61
CA LEU A 685 8.99 17.58 16.88
C LEU A 685 10.29 18.03 17.57
N ASP A 686 11.33 18.32 16.78
CA ASP A 686 12.66 18.66 17.30
C ASP A 686 12.83 20.17 17.51
N ARG A 687 11.90 20.98 16.99
CA ARG A 687 11.94 22.46 17.01
C ARG A 687 12.14 23.06 18.40
N TYR A 688 11.69 22.39 19.45
CA TYR A 688 11.82 22.87 20.83
C TYR A 688 12.51 21.88 21.76
N TRP A 689 12.59 20.59 21.38
CA TRP A 689 13.15 19.55 22.24
C TRP A 689 14.62 19.81 22.62
N TYR A 690 15.42 20.38 21.71
CA TYR A 690 16.83 20.70 21.98
C TYR A 690 17.06 21.64 23.20
N LEU A 691 16.03 22.41 23.58
CA LEU A 691 16.09 23.32 24.74
C LEU A 691 16.03 22.55 26.07
N THR A 692 15.38 21.39 26.08
CA THR A 692 15.13 20.58 27.28
C THR A 692 15.85 19.23 27.25
N ASP A 693 16.43 18.85 26.11
CA ASP A 693 17.11 17.57 25.93
C ASP A 693 18.23 17.37 26.99
N PRO A 694 18.19 16.29 27.80
CA PRO A 694 19.24 16.00 28.77
C PRO A 694 20.63 15.90 28.13
N GLN A 695 20.75 15.31 26.93
CA GLN A 695 22.02 15.13 26.23
C GLN A 695 22.70 16.46 25.88
N LEU A 696 21.91 17.51 25.67
CA LEU A 696 22.42 18.84 25.33
C LEU A 696 22.66 19.72 26.56
N ALA A 697 22.45 19.24 27.79
CA ALA A 697 22.55 20.06 29.00
C ALA A 697 23.88 20.80 29.14
N GLU A 698 25.00 20.11 28.91
CA GLU A 698 26.33 20.74 28.93
C GLU A 698 26.64 21.54 27.66
N PHE A 699 26.04 21.20 26.52
CA PHE A 699 26.19 21.97 25.28
C PHE A 699 25.50 23.34 25.36
N ARG A 700 24.34 23.41 26.02
CA ARG A 700 23.58 24.66 26.24
C ARG A 700 24.37 25.73 26.97
N LYS A 701 25.31 25.33 27.83
CA LYS A 701 26.19 26.23 28.59
C LYS A 701 27.28 26.89 27.73
N ARG A 702 27.58 26.34 26.55
CA ARG A 702 28.71 26.77 25.70
C ARG A 702 28.36 27.93 24.79
N ALA A 703 29.36 28.72 24.41
CA ALA A 703 29.20 29.88 23.54
C ALA A 703 28.56 29.55 22.18
N PHE A 704 28.89 28.42 21.57
CA PHE A 704 28.36 28.02 20.25
C PHE A 704 26.84 27.85 20.27
N PHE A 705 26.29 27.13 21.26
CA PHE A 705 24.85 26.96 21.40
C PHE A 705 24.16 28.31 21.65
N ARG A 706 24.68 29.08 22.61
CA ARG A 706 24.10 30.39 22.98
C ARG A 706 24.05 31.34 21.79
N ASN A 707 25.13 31.47 21.03
CA ASN A 707 25.19 32.37 19.87
C ASN A 707 24.27 31.93 18.72
N ALA A 708 23.99 30.63 18.58
CA ALA A 708 23.23 30.10 17.46
C ALA A 708 21.72 29.99 17.72
N PHE A 709 21.31 29.66 18.94
CA PHE A 709 19.93 29.30 19.26
C PHE A 709 19.22 30.26 20.21
N LEU A 710 19.96 31.02 21.01
CA LEU A 710 19.37 32.01 21.89
C LEU A 710 19.38 33.38 21.22
N PRO A 711 18.35 34.22 21.42
CA PRO A 711 18.41 35.61 20.99
C PRO A 711 19.61 36.31 21.64
N ALA A 712 20.21 37.25 20.92
CA ALA A 712 21.19 38.14 21.53
C ALA A 712 20.51 38.84 22.71
N PRO A 713 21.14 38.87 23.90
CA PRO A 713 20.51 39.45 25.06
C PRO A 713 20.23 40.93 24.81
N ASN A 714 19.10 41.42 25.32
CA ASN A 714 18.81 42.84 25.25
C ASN A 714 19.81 43.57 26.17
N ASP A 715 20.71 44.34 25.57
CA ASP A 715 21.76 45.08 26.25
C ASP A 715 21.43 46.59 26.42
N ASP A 716 20.36 47.06 25.77
CA ASP A 716 19.89 48.44 25.88
C ASP A 716 18.85 48.56 27.01
N PHE A 717 19.29 49.10 28.15
CA PHE A 717 18.44 49.47 29.28
C PHE A 717 17.18 50.24 28.88
N PHE A 718 17.27 51.10 27.85
CA PHE A 718 16.12 51.90 27.42
C PHE A 718 15.11 51.12 26.58
N ARG A 719 15.35 49.84 26.30
CA ARG A 719 14.38 48.92 25.72
C ARG A 719 13.61 48.11 26.77
N VAL A 720 13.99 48.18 28.05
CA VAL A 720 13.22 47.58 29.15
C VAL A 720 11.80 48.14 29.13
N ALA A 721 10.78 47.30 29.21
CA ALA A 721 9.37 47.64 29.01
C ALA A 721 8.88 48.78 29.91
N ALA A 722 9.41 48.89 31.14
CA ALA A 722 9.11 50.00 32.04
C ALA A 722 9.70 51.35 31.58
N VAL A 723 10.85 51.33 30.91
CA VAL A 723 11.65 52.50 30.51
C VAL A 723 11.35 52.93 29.07
N ALA A 724 11.06 51.96 28.18
CA ALA A 724 10.84 52.18 26.75
C ALA A 724 9.82 53.28 26.42
N PRO A 725 8.67 53.43 27.13
CA PRO A 725 7.70 54.49 26.84
C PRO A 725 8.21 55.92 27.06
N VAL A 726 9.21 56.09 27.93
CA VAL A 726 9.75 57.41 28.32
C VAL A 726 11.16 57.65 27.80
N ARG A 727 11.73 56.68 27.07
CA ARG A 727 13.11 56.73 26.56
C ARG A 727 13.42 58.02 25.81
N ASP A 728 12.58 58.38 24.84
CA ASP A 728 12.88 59.48 23.93
C ASP A 728 12.80 60.83 24.66
N LEU A 729 11.91 60.94 25.66
CA LEU A 729 11.81 62.09 26.55
C LEU A 729 13.03 62.22 27.47
N LEU A 730 13.46 61.10 28.08
CA LEU A 730 14.67 61.07 28.90
C LEU A 730 15.93 61.43 28.09
N ARG A 731 16.05 60.90 26.87
CA ARG A 731 17.15 61.23 25.95
C ARG A 731 17.13 62.71 25.54
N ALA A 732 15.96 63.27 25.23
CA ALA A 732 15.80 64.69 24.92
C ALA A 732 16.19 65.61 26.09
N ALA A 733 16.00 65.15 27.33
CA ALA A 733 16.42 65.84 28.54
C ALA A 733 17.91 65.61 28.90
N GLY A 734 18.70 64.96 28.04
CA GLY A 734 20.12 64.67 28.27
C GLY A 734 20.39 63.42 29.13
N ILE A 735 19.36 62.69 29.55
CA ILE A 735 19.46 61.46 30.36
C ILE A 735 19.46 60.26 29.41
N GLY A 736 20.55 60.11 28.65
CA GLY A 736 20.70 59.08 27.62
C GLY A 736 21.47 57.82 28.03
N ARG A 737 21.87 57.71 29.30
CA ARG A 737 22.62 56.56 29.85
C ARG A 737 22.02 56.10 31.17
N PRO A 738 22.04 54.79 31.52
CA PRO A 738 21.44 54.30 32.77
C PRO A 738 22.12 54.93 33.99
N ARG A 739 23.45 55.03 34.00
CA ARG A 739 24.20 55.80 35.02
C ARG A 739 23.73 57.23 35.24
N ALA A 740 23.35 57.94 34.17
CA ALA A 740 22.86 59.31 34.28
C ALA A 740 21.45 59.35 34.88
N LEU A 741 20.63 58.32 34.62
CA LEU A 741 19.31 58.17 35.23
C LEU A 741 19.41 57.78 36.70
N ALA A 742 20.32 56.86 37.06
CA ALA A 742 20.59 56.45 38.44
C ALA A 742 21.07 57.63 39.32
N ALA A 743 21.86 58.56 38.76
CA ALA A 743 22.34 59.73 39.49
C ALA A 743 21.36 60.92 39.50
N ALA A 744 20.20 60.83 38.84
CA ALA A 744 19.27 61.94 38.69
C ALA A 744 18.30 62.07 39.88
N LEU A 745 17.90 63.31 40.20
CA LEU A 745 16.89 63.56 41.23
C LEU A 745 15.49 63.13 40.74
N PRO A 746 14.64 62.50 41.60
CA PRO A 746 13.28 62.09 41.22
C PRO A 746 12.42 63.21 40.64
N SER A 747 12.59 64.45 41.09
CA SER A 747 11.88 65.63 40.54
C SER A 747 12.30 65.98 39.12
N VAL A 748 13.59 65.80 38.79
CA VAL A 748 14.16 66.06 37.46
C VAL A 748 13.69 64.96 36.50
N VAL A 749 13.73 63.70 36.93
CA VAL A 749 13.26 62.56 36.12
C VAL A 749 11.75 62.63 35.90
N ALA A 750 10.95 62.96 36.92
CA ALA A 750 9.50 63.14 36.79
C ALA A 750 9.15 64.23 35.76
N SER A 751 9.85 65.36 35.80
CA SER A 751 9.65 66.44 34.84
C SER A 751 10.13 66.08 33.43
N ALA A 752 11.29 65.43 33.31
CA ALA A 752 11.88 65.05 32.03
C ALA A 752 11.07 63.97 31.30
N ALA A 753 10.63 62.94 32.03
CA ALA A 753 9.86 61.82 31.50
C ALA A 753 8.34 62.08 31.48
N GLN A 754 7.87 63.21 32.02
CA GLN A 754 6.45 63.56 32.17
C GLN A 754 5.65 62.47 32.93
N VAL A 755 6.22 61.96 34.01
CA VAL A 755 5.61 60.95 34.88
C VAL A 755 5.49 61.46 36.31
N ASP A 756 4.65 60.83 37.13
CA ASP A 756 4.60 61.13 38.55
C ASP A 756 5.92 60.77 39.27
N ARG A 757 6.11 61.32 40.48
CA ARG A 757 7.33 61.11 41.27
C ARG A 757 7.55 59.65 41.68
N ALA A 758 6.49 58.86 41.84
CA ALA A 758 6.61 57.47 42.23
C ALA A 758 7.15 56.64 41.07
N ARG A 759 6.62 56.86 39.86
CA ARG A 759 7.12 56.23 38.63
C ARG A 759 8.54 56.69 38.28
N ALA A 760 8.88 57.96 38.51
CA ALA A 760 10.25 58.45 38.38
C ALA A 760 11.23 57.74 39.33
N ALA A 761 10.84 57.49 40.58
CA ALA A 761 11.65 56.75 41.54
C ALA A 761 11.87 55.29 41.12
N VAL A 762 10.87 54.63 40.53
CA VAL A 762 11.01 53.27 39.96
C VAL A 762 12.01 53.25 38.81
N LEU A 763 11.95 54.23 37.90
CA LEU A 763 12.90 54.32 36.77
C LEU A 763 14.35 54.53 37.23
N ILE A 764 14.56 55.34 38.28
CA ILE A 764 15.88 55.54 38.90
C ILE A 764 16.38 54.24 39.52
N ARG A 765 15.54 53.54 40.30
CA ARG A 765 15.89 52.26 40.93
C ARG A 765 16.23 51.18 39.89
N LEU A 766 15.46 51.08 38.80
CA LEU A 766 15.78 50.16 37.71
C LEU A 766 17.15 50.48 37.09
N ALA A 767 17.51 51.76 36.96
CA ALA A 767 18.81 52.18 36.47
C ALA A 767 19.95 51.89 37.45
N GLU A 768 19.73 52.05 38.76
CA GLU A 768 20.69 51.67 39.81
C GLU A 768 20.95 50.16 39.80
N VAL A 769 19.90 49.34 39.71
CA VAL A 769 20.02 47.88 39.58
C VAL A 769 20.73 47.50 38.28
N HIS A 770 20.43 48.17 37.17
CA HIS A 770 21.13 47.95 35.90
C HIS A 770 22.63 48.20 36.02
N GLU A 771 23.04 49.33 36.61
CA GLU A 771 24.45 49.68 36.79
C GLU A 771 25.14 48.71 37.76
N SER A 772 24.46 48.31 38.84
CA SER A 772 24.99 47.31 39.77
C SER A 772 25.22 45.94 39.11
N LEU A 773 24.29 45.49 38.26
CA LEU A 773 24.45 44.28 37.45
C LEU A 773 25.53 44.43 36.36
N SER A 774 25.73 45.65 35.87
CA SER A 774 26.71 45.97 34.82
C SER A 774 28.13 46.10 35.34
N ASP A 775 28.29 46.60 36.56
CA ASP A 775 29.57 46.77 37.26
C ASP A 775 30.00 45.51 38.01
N TYR A 776 29.13 44.49 38.09
CA TYR A 776 29.49 43.18 38.62
C TYR A 776 30.50 42.48 37.71
N SER A 777 31.79 42.80 37.92
CA SER A 777 32.90 41.98 37.45
C SER A 777 33.06 40.84 38.44
N GLY A 778 32.84 39.59 38.02
CA GLY A 778 32.99 38.39 38.87
C GLY A 778 34.44 38.07 39.27
N THR A 779 35.24 39.07 39.65
CA THR A 779 36.65 38.92 40.00
C THR A 779 36.89 38.46 41.43
N THR A 780 35.89 38.56 42.33
CA THR A 780 36.13 38.29 43.77
C THR A 780 35.79 36.87 44.24
N VAL A 781 35.23 35.97 43.42
CA VAL A 781 34.88 34.60 43.88
C VAL A 781 35.27 33.46 42.92
N LEU A 782 35.65 33.71 41.67
CA LEU A 782 35.96 32.62 40.72
C LEU A 782 37.31 32.84 40.00
N ALA A 783 38.39 32.87 40.77
CA ALA A 783 39.77 32.82 40.25
C ALA A 783 40.25 31.36 40.01
N LEU A 784 39.36 30.46 39.60
CA LEU A 784 39.72 29.10 39.20
C LEU A 784 39.02 28.75 37.88
N ASN A 785 39.82 28.71 36.82
CA ASN A 785 39.62 28.16 35.48
C ASN A 785 39.28 29.15 34.34
N GLU A 786 40.04 28.97 33.27
CA GLU A 786 40.20 29.81 32.09
C GLU A 786 39.01 29.71 31.14
N GLU A 787 38.03 30.60 31.27
CA GLU A 787 37.31 31.21 30.16
C GLU A 787 36.56 32.46 30.69
N PRO A 788 36.66 33.63 30.04
CA PRO A 788 36.02 34.84 30.56
C PRO A 788 34.50 34.70 30.39
N ALA A 789 33.80 34.44 31.50
CA ALA A 789 32.37 34.63 31.60
C ALA A 789 32.02 35.99 30.97
N ARG A 790 31.18 36.00 29.91
CA ARG A 790 30.62 37.27 29.43
C ARG A 790 29.94 37.93 30.63
N PRO A 791 30.32 39.17 31.00
CA PRO A 791 29.86 39.75 32.24
C PRO A 791 28.34 39.87 32.24
N LEU A 792 27.72 39.70 33.41
CA LEU A 792 26.29 39.96 33.70
C LEU A 792 25.80 41.29 33.09
N ARG A 793 26.71 42.23 32.87
CA ARG A 793 26.58 43.42 32.03
C ARG A 793 25.83 43.23 30.71
N SER A 794 26.08 42.14 29.97
CA SER A 794 25.40 41.91 28.68
C SER A 794 23.95 41.46 28.81
N TRP A 795 23.51 41.10 30.02
CA TRP A 795 22.17 40.59 30.34
C TRP A 795 21.38 41.50 31.29
N ALA A 796 21.98 42.58 31.76
CA ALA A 796 21.40 43.45 32.79
C ALA A 796 20.03 44.00 32.38
N ALA A 797 19.86 44.44 31.14
CA ALA A 797 18.58 44.95 30.65
C ALA A 797 17.53 43.85 30.42
N GLU A 798 17.90 42.67 29.91
CA GLU A 798 16.96 41.55 29.80
C GLU A 798 16.46 41.04 31.17
N LEU A 799 17.35 40.91 32.15
CA LEU A 799 16.99 40.51 33.51
C LEU A 799 16.00 41.49 34.14
N LEU A 800 16.23 42.80 33.97
CA LEU A 800 15.33 43.84 34.43
C LEU A 800 13.95 43.79 33.76
N ASP A 801 13.90 43.50 32.46
CA ASP A 801 12.64 43.39 31.74
C ASP A 801 11.77 42.24 32.28
N ARG A 802 12.38 41.10 32.59
CA ARG A 802 11.69 39.97 33.23
C ARG A 802 11.28 40.27 34.68
N PHE A 803 12.13 40.96 35.45
CA PHE A 803 11.77 41.40 36.81
C PHE A 803 10.55 42.31 36.81
N VAL A 804 10.53 43.28 35.90
CA VAL A 804 9.39 44.19 35.72
C VAL A 804 8.14 43.42 35.30
N ALA A 805 8.25 42.46 34.38
CA ALA A 805 7.12 41.62 33.95
C ALA A 805 6.53 40.78 35.09
N HIS A 806 7.32 40.47 36.12
CA HIS A 806 6.88 39.78 37.35
C HIS A 806 6.55 40.74 38.49
N GLY A 807 6.41 42.04 38.23
CA GLY A 807 5.99 43.03 39.21
C GLY A 807 7.08 43.44 40.21
N CYS A 808 8.33 43.05 39.99
CA CYS A 808 9.45 43.46 40.83
C CYS A 808 9.94 44.84 40.39
N THR A 809 9.76 45.84 41.25
CA THR A 809 10.10 47.24 40.96
C THR A 809 11.13 47.83 41.93
N SER A 810 11.52 47.07 42.96
CA SER A 810 12.51 47.47 43.96
C SER A 810 13.46 46.31 44.35
N LEU A 811 14.65 46.66 44.87
CA LEU A 811 15.58 45.69 45.48
C LEU A 811 14.99 44.96 46.70
N THR A 812 14.02 45.59 47.38
CA THR A 812 13.26 45.00 48.48
C THR A 812 12.28 43.93 47.97
N ASP A 813 11.64 44.17 46.82
CA ASP A 813 10.76 43.20 46.14
C ASP A 813 11.56 41.95 45.69
N LEU A 814 12.83 42.16 45.34
CA LEU A 814 13.81 41.09 45.04
C LEU A 814 14.22 40.29 46.28
N GLY A 815 14.22 40.91 47.48
CA GLY A 815 14.37 40.23 48.76
C GLY A 815 13.16 39.36 49.12
N ASP A 816 11.95 39.81 48.79
CA ASP A 816 10.68 39.12 49.07
C ASP A 816 10.33 37.98 48.08
N LEU A 817 11.01 37.89 46.93
CA LEU A 817 10.96 36.71 46.03
C LEU A 817 11.33 35.40 46.77
N GLY A 818 12.10 35.51 47.86
CA GLY A 818 12.41 34.41 48.79
C GLY A 818 11.19 33.79 49.48
N ASP A 819 10.09 34.53 49.63
CA ASP A 819 8.89 34.10 50.38
C ASP A 819 7.58 33.97 49.54
N LEU A 820 7.53 34.48 48.30
CA LEU A 820 6.35 34.30 47.41
C LEU A 820 6.27 32.91 46.73
N GLY A 821 5.24 32.14 47.08
CA GLY A 821 5.01 30.72 46.73
C GLY A 821 4.63 30.36 45.28
N GLY A 822 5.13 31.08 44.26
CA GLY A 822 4.94 30.71 42.85
C GLY A 822 6.06 29.83 42.32
N THR A 823 5.77 28.59 41.90
CA THR A 823 6.78 27.60 41.47
C THR A 823 7.42 27.88 40.11
N ASP A 824 6.77 28.64 39.21
CA ASP A 824 7.25 28.77 37.83
C ASP A 824 8.20 29.96 37.62
N ALA A 825 7.94 31.13 38.18
CA ALA A 825 8.88 32.27 38.15
C ALA A 825 10.18 31.98 38.93
N ARG A 826 10.08 31.21 40.04
CA ARG A 826 11.25 30.73 40.79
C ARG A 826 12.08 29.71 40.01
N ARG A 827 11.45 28.87 39.17
CA ARG A 827 12.15 27.93 38.29
C ARG A 827 12.81 28.65 37.13
N GLU A 828 12.15 29.61 36.51
CA GLU A 828 12.69 30.39 35.39
C GLU A 828 13.87 31.27 35.83
N PHE A 829 13.78 31.89 37.01
CA PHE A 829 14.86 32.69 37.59
C PHE A 829 16.04 31.82 38.05
N ALA A 830 15.78 30.67 38.68
CA ALA A 830 16.82 29.70 38.99
C ALA A 830 17.44 29.10 37.72
N PHE A 831 16.70 28.94 36.63
CA PHE A 831 17.21 28.45 35.35
C PHE A 831 18.17 29.45 34.68
N LEU A 832 17.90 30.76 34.78
CA LEU A 832 18.78 31.80 34.22
C LEU A 832 20.02 32.10 35.07
N VAL A 833 19.93 31.99 36.41
CA VAL A 833 21.02 32.34 37.33
C VAL A 833 21.83 31.13 37.79
N ALA A 834 21.24 29.93 37.91
CA ALA A 834 21.96 28.74 38.39
C ALA A 834 22.83 28.08 37.30
N ASP A 835 22.53 28.28 36.01
CA ASP A 835 23.34 27.71 34.92
C ASP A 835 24.70 28.39 34.75
N ASP A 836 24.86 29.63 35.22
CA ASP A 836 26.16 30.36 35.21
C ASP A 836 26.98 30.13 36.51
N VAL A 837 26.33 29.85 37.65
CA VAL A 837 27.00 29.72 38.97
C VAL A 837 27.53 28.31 39.25
N HIS A 838 27.02 27.26 38.59
CA HIS A 838 27.46 25.88 38.82
C HIS A 838 28.69 25.42 38.01
N ALA A 839 29.31 26.31 37.22
CA ALA A 839 30.39 25.97 36.29
C ALA A 839 31.80 25.73 36.91
N SER A 840 32.00 25.82 38.24
CA SER A 840 33.36 25.93 38.80
C SER A 840 33.77 24.97 39.93
N SER A 841 32.93 24.05 40.41
CA SER A 841 33.35 23.10 41.46
C SER A 841 33.79 21.74 40.88
N ARG A 842 35.11 21.54 40.77
CA ARG A 842 35.76 20.24 40.57
C ARG A 842 35.77 19.45 41.90
N PRO A 843 35.54 18.14 41.94
CA PRO A 843 35.74 17.31 43.13
C PRO A 843 37.04 16.51 43.00
N ASP A 844 38.19 17.19 42.97
CA ASP A 844 39.51 16.54 42.97
C ASP A 844 40.29 17.06 44.18
N ASP A 845 40.03 16.50 45.36
CA ASP A 845 40.97 16.50 46.49
C ASP A 845 40.95 15.10 47.11
N GLU A 846 42.06 14.39 46.99
CA GLU A 846 42.32 13.12 47.63
C GLU A 846 42.21 13.26 49.16
N LEU A 847 41.36 12.45 49.78
CA LEU A 847 41.44 12.16 51.22
C LEU A 847 42.07 10.78 51.42
N PRO A 848 43.00 10.63 52.38
CA PRO A 848 43.74 9.39 52.58
C PRO A 848 42.87 8.29 53.19
N SER A 849 43.29 7.06 52.90
CA SER A 849 42.70 5.78 53.26
C SER A 849 42.57 5.48 54.76
N GLU A 850 41.63 4.57 55.07
CA GLU A 850 41.40 3.78 56.30
C GLU A 850 40.54 4.38 57.43
N GLN A 851 39.26 3.97 57.51
CA GLN A 851 38.76 2.98 58.49
C GLN A 851 37.28 2.62 58.24
N GLN A 852 36.97 1.33 58.36
CA GLN A 852 35.63 0.74 58.29
C GLN A 852 34.73 1.20 59.46
N GLY A 853 33.42 1.34 59.22
CA GLY A 853 32.42 1.41 60.29
C GLY A 853 31.07 2.00 59.87
N GLU A 854 29.99 1.27 60.12
CA GLU A 854 28.59 1.56 59.79
C GLU A 854 28.06 2.91 60.30
N HIS A 855 27.69 3.83 59.39
CA HIS A 855 26.50 4.72 59.44
C HIS A 855 26.64 5.80 58.33
N TRP A 856 25.85 5.70 57.25
CA TRP A 856 25.80 6.77 56.24
C TRP A 856 24.88 7.92 56.69
N PRO A 857 25.33 9.19 56.64
CA PRO A 857 24.65 10.31 57.27
C PRO A 857 23.67 11.05 56.34
N LYS A 858 22.77 11.81 56.96
CA LYS A 858 21.80 12.79 56.44
C LYS A 858 22.41 13.96 55.61
N ASN A 859 23.56 13.79 54.96
CA ASN A 859 24.37 14.88 54.40
C ASN A 859 24.21 15.10 52.88
N TYR A 860 23.45 14.29 52.14
CA TYR A 860 23.18 14.58 50.72
C TYR A 860 22.06 15.63 50.49
N MET A 861 21.22 15.89 51.49
CA MET A 861 20.35 17.08 51.49
C MET A 861 21.13 18.36 51.78
N LYS A 862 22.32 18.28 52.39
CA LYS A 862 23.13 19.46 52.69
C LYS A 862 23.74 20.09 51.44
N SER A 863 24.06 19.38 50.36
CA SER A 863 24.72 19.99 49.18
C SER A 863 23.78 20.85 48.33
N ALA A 864 22.53 20.39 48.12
CA ALA A 864 21.49 21.18 47.46
C ALA A 864 20.94 22.31 48.35
N VAL A 865 21.00 22.14 49.68
CA VAL A 865 20.71 23.22 50.64
C VAL A 865 21.91 24.18 50.77
N LEU A 866 23.15 23.72 50.62
CA LEU A 866 24.37 24.54 50.65
C LEU A 866 24.53 25.38 49.39
N SER A 867 24.14 24.91 48.21
CA SER A 867 24.12 25.76 47.00
C SER A 867 23.01 26.81 47.09
N ARG A 868 21.86 26.46 47.68
CA ARG A 868 20.73 27.34 47.93
C ARG A 868 21.03 28.41 48.99
N ASP A 869 21.71 28.04 50.07
CA ASP A 869 22.20 28.97 51.10
C ASP A 869 23.39 29.78 50.63
N ARG A 870 24.21 29.31 49.67
CA ARG A 870 25.29 30.08 49.04
C ARG A 870 24.78 31.08 48.01
N LEU A 871 23.76 30.76 47.23
CA LEU A 871 23.12 31.70 46.30
C LEU A 871 22.32 32.74 47.09
N ARG A 872 21.66 32.31 48.18
CA ARG A 872 21.05 33.21 49.17
C ARG A 872 22.10 34.04 49.90
N ALA A 873 23.26 33.51 50.29
CA ALA A 873 24.34 34.26 50.93
C ALA A 873 25.12 35.16 49.96
N ALA A 874 25.17 34.83 48.66
CA ALA A 874 25.73 35.69 47.63
C ALA A 874 24.79 36.85 47.31
N LEU A 875 23.46 36.59 47.21
CA LEU A 875 22.44 37.64 47.08
C LEU A 875 22.31 38.49 48.35
N VAL A 876 22.31 37.88 49.55
CA VAL A 876 22.27 38.58 50.84
C VAL A 876 23.59 39.29 51.13
N GLY A 877 24.72 38.72 50.71
CA GLY A 877 26.04 39.35 50.78
C GLY A 877 26.14 40.55 49.84
N TRP A 878 25.63 40.42 48.61
CA TRP A 878 25.52 41.49 47.62
C TRP A 878 24.56 42.61 48.07
N LEU A 879 23.40 42.25 48.61
CA LEU A 879 22.42 43.17 49.21
C LEU A 879 22.90 43.79 50.54
N GLY A 880 23.83 43.15 51.24
CA GLY A 880 24.40 43.65 52.49
C GLY A 880 25.64 44.54 52.32
N THR A 881 26.25 44.54 51.12
CA THR A 881 27.34 45.45 50.73
C THR A 881 26.88 46.73 50.03
N LEU A 882 25.65 46.75 49.50
CA LEU A 882 24.92 47.95 49.07
C LEU A 882 24.28 48.62 50.29
#